data_AF-A0A9D6AAL7-F1
#
_entry.id   AF-A0A9D6AAL7-F1
#
_cell.length_a   1.000
_cell.length_b   1.000
_cell.length_c   1.000
_cell.angle_alpha   90.00
_cell.angle_beta   90.00
_cell.angle_gamma   90.00
#
_symmetry.space_group_name_H-M   'P 1'
#
loop_
_entity.id
_entity.type
_entity.pdbx_description
1 polymer ?
#
loop_
_entity_poly.entity_id
_entity_poly.type
_entity_poly.pdbx_seq_one_letter_code
_entity_poly.pdbx_strand_id
1 'polypeptide(L)'
;MKRTVSLVTAFFAMIVLQAQTPTNLPTDTLVRDLSDLEEKMQAESITVKADTTYYGTPKQRNFNALDYSLDSRHRYQGDKWTKGGFSKHTFLDFGAGAVFYQHNNDYQLTTQAGIHLRIGKELSPMSSIRFGIDGELGYISGEPNANWTMRTNADYLFNFSNYLLGYRPDRPLSVSGILGLGVQHSHLTKYNGSAVAGTMKDKATSYNIHTGLQFKFHAGTHAALAIEPYIMAGTEGMDLDKSSKFNHFSFGYGVNLSYIWYFYNNMSSQKDAGDFKKYFADGKRLFLEDPARLRWRRPWFFEYSIGPAYYHSTDLKVGKTLGYSVSANIGQWLSSAIGLRAGINLTNAAWTKTSETTSLLGKSGVSLDAMLNPFGFTRHYNWDSTVGVNLYGGYEMGLLQFVHANISDKASGRYAGYRLGAQFWAKITNDLRLTFEPNYILMEHFDRPDGRLRYSQTDFKLGLAVLFRNKLQRNNDATPAKNALPESGFFMGGGLGWNTTINKWRYTGKSRGLLLNFNGFVGYNFNMYSGAKLMVDYVANPIWQKNGSGSLSKFTYKNTFVSADYQFNVLNAMTGYRPGRRWNVELYGGPSMVLSKYGKKADIGANFGGMLSYRVLPYLSLFYSHTVYWMPSSHYDSDQIYTTPGAISNVLTVGAKYHLDGFIRTIKNLPWKTAPSSGLHRLFLDYGYGYANYPMLPSKGKDSWGTSMQLSMGWWANSFLGARVGLNMAKGVDMTTTHTTNGRTEDVHHAIGLGTIAGDVLINPLGLSRNYNQHSLVGTNILLGYQNGWLVMNDAEHTIKGSRITADGFRMGLQLWLRLSRDLRLNIEPMYSKLNVHDNVYINAAGNTLYRTKEMGTTPLKLGNSFSVRVGLTVPFNRIARYEDADMTSYAAKEPMRFFGALGGGWNILLTKHRFKDSSAKLNLSAFGGYRLNEVSAVRLGLEYIIDNIKYAYIANNIAEFNEEKRNILFVSADFQVDLLAYFRGYNPNRPWNVALYAGPAIGIQTNKEHVKDGAINLGMTVSCRISKNFSMFYNHNIYLMGFLSNKSLLPGTTLLGRMTALNCIDFGLMYNL
;
A
#
# COMPACT_ATOMS: atom_id res chain seq x y z
N MET A 1 -56.34 -4.96 -10.85
CA MET A 1 -56.84 -4.84 -9.47
C MET A 1 -58.06 -5.72 -9.17
N LYS A 2 -59.17 -5.68 -9.92
CA LYS A 2 -60.36 -6.53 -9.63
C LYS A 2 -60.07 -8.05 -9.66
N ARG A 3 -59.22 -8.55 -10.57
CA ARG A 3 -58.80 -9.98 -10.60
C ARG A 3 -57.88 -10.39 -9.45
N THR A 4 -57.06 -9.48 -8.94
CA THR A 4 -56.15 -9.72 -7.81
C THR A 4 -56.91 -9.80 -6.49
N VAL A 5 -57.95 -8.99 -6.33
CA VAL A 5 -58.86 -9.08 -5.18
C VAL A 5 -59.66 -10.38 -5.21
N SER A 6 -60.22 -10.79 -6.36
CA SER A 6 -60.93 -12.08 -6.46
C SER A 6 -60.05 -13.30 -6.16
N LEU A 7 -58.76 -13.26 -6.50
CA LEU A 7 -57.80 -14.33 -6.19
C LEU A 7 -57.45 -14.38 -4.69
N VAL A 8 -57.33 -13.22 -4.04
CA VAL A 8 -57.11 -13.10 -2.59
C VAL A 8 -58.36 -13.52 -1.81
N THR A 9 -59.56 -13.15 -2.27
CA THR A 9 -60.82 -13.57 -1.63
C THR A 9 -61.09 -15.06 -1.83
N ALA A 10 -60.77 -15.63 -3.01
CA ALA A 10 -60.83 -17.08 -3.23
C ALA A 10 -59.79 -17.85 -2.40
N PHE A 11 -58.61 -17.25 -2.17
CA PHE A 11 -57.57 -17.78 -1.30
C PHE A 11 -58.01 -17.81 0.17
N PHE A 12 -58.63 -16.74 0.67
CA PHE A 12 -59.19 -16.73 2.03
C PHE A 12 -60.42 -17.67 2.16
N ALA A 13 -61.25 -17.79 1.12
CA ALA A 13 -62.38 -18.71 1.12
C ALA A 13 -61.94 -20.19 1.12
N MET A 14 -60.90 -20.56 0.36
CA MET A 14 -60.33 -21.92 0.39
C MET A 14 -59.68 -22.28 1.73
N ILE A 15 -59.03 -21.32 2.39
CA ILE A 15 -58.44 -21.51 3.72
C ILE A 15 -59.54 -21.74 4.78
N VAL A 16 -60.67 -21.06 4.67
CA VAL A 16 -61.82 -21.23 5.58
C VAL A 16 -62.57 -22.54 5.28
N LEU A 17 -62.70 -22.95 4.02
CA LEU A 17 -63.35 -24.22 3.61
C LEU A 17 -62.53 -25.46 3.98
N GLN A 18 -61.18 -25.40 3.97
CA GLN A 18 -60.35 -26.51 4.45
C GLN A 18 -60.24 -26.59 5.98
N ALA A 19 -60.62 -25.53 6.71
CA ALA A 19 -60.70 -25.54 8.17
C ALA A 19 -61.95 -26.24 8.73
N GLN A 20 -62.87 -26.73 7.88
CA GLN A 20 -64.15 -27.34 8.26
C GLN A 20 -64.32 -28.84 7.90
N THR A 21 -63.26 -29.56 7.55
CA THR A 21 -63.36 -31.03 7.41
C THR A 21 -63.43 -31.71 8.80
N PRO A 22 -64.35 -32.67 9.03
CA PRO A 22 -64.56 -33.24 10.36
C PRO A 22 -63.31 -33.92 10.92
N THR A 23 -62.91 -33.40 12.06
CA THR A 23 -61.99 -33.92 13.05
C THR A 23 -62.50 -35.23 13.64
N ASN A 24 -61.75 -36.33 13.52
CA ASN A 24 -61.63 -37.41 14.51
C ASN A 24 -60.86 -38.59 13.89
N LEU A 25 -59.52 -38.52 13.91
CA LEU A 25 -58.60 -39.66 14.02
C LEU A 25 -57.15 -39.11 14.00
N PRO A 26 -56.31 -39.38 15.01
CA PRO A 26 -54.91 -38.97 15.01
C PRO A 26 -54.10 -39.95 14.16
N THR A 27 -53.99 -39.69 12.86
CA THR A 27 -53.14 -40.48 11.97
C THR A 27 -51.72 -39.92 11.95
N ASP A 28 -50.74 -40.83 11.97
CA ASP A 28 -49.29 -40.66 11.76
C ASP A 28 -48.36 -40.39 12.96
N THR A 29 -48.50 -41.13 14.07
CA THR A 29 -47.33 -41.51 14.92
C THR A 29 -47.46 -42.87 15.65
N LEU A 30 -48.20 -43.85 15.08
CA LEU A 30 -48.23 -45.21 15.63
C LEU A 30 -47.48 -46.18 14.71
N VAL A 31 -46.42 -46.79 15.23
CA VAL A 31 -45.84 -48.02 14.70
C VAL A 31 -46.91 -49.10 14.96
N ARG A 32 -47.42 -49.74 13.91
CA ARG A 32 -48.13 -51.02 14.05
C ARG A 32 -47.07 -52.10 13.90
N ASP A 33 -46.47 -52.48 15.02
CA ASP A 33 -45.74 -53.74 15.09
C ASP A 33 -46.78 -54.87 15.20
N LEU A 34 -46.49 -56.04 14.64
CA LEU A 34 -47.45 -57.16 14.58
C LEU A 34 -47.87 -57.61 16.00
N SER A 35 -46.96 -57.48 16.96
CA SER A 35 -47.14 -57.75 18.39
C SER A 35 -48.14 -56.82 19.10
N ASP A 36 -48.13 -55.53 18.77
CA ASP A 36 -49.08 -54.53 19.31
C ASP A 36 -50.51 -54.75 18.80
N LEU A 37 -50.65 -55.40 17.63
CA LEU A 37 -51.94 -55.79 17.07
C LEU A 37 -52.45 -57.10 17.69
N GLU A 38 -51.56 -58.07 17.94
CA GLU A 38 -51.89 -59.32 18.64
C GLU A 38 -52.30 -59.06 20.10
N GLU A 39 -51.64 -58.15 20.82
CA GLU A 39 -52.05 -57.72 22.17
C GLU A 39 -53.41 -57.02 22.17
N LYS A 40 -53.71 -56.17 21.17
CA LYS A 40 -55.02 -55.52 21.04
C LYS A 40 -56.14 -56.48 20.65
N MET A 41 -55.84 -57.48 19.82
CA MET A 41 -56.79 -58.54 19.47
C MET A 41 -57.10 -59.46 20.64
N GLN A 42 -56.14 -59.68 21.55
CA GLN A 42 -56.40 -60.40 22.80
C GLN A 42 -57.11 -59.55 23.87
N ALA A 43 -56.93 -58.22 23.85
CA ALA A 43 -57.54 -57.30 24.81
C ALA A 43 -59.01 -56.95 24.49
N GLU A 44 -59.41 -56.93 23.21
CA GLU A 44 -60.79 -56.67 22.80
C GLU A 44 -61.56 -58.00 22.64
N SER A 45 -62.08 -58.52 23.76
CA SER A 45 -63.04 -59.62 23.79
C SER A 45 -64.36 -59.23 23.11
N ILE A 46 -64.40 -59.23 21.78
CA ILE A 46 -65.61 -58.90 21.00
C ILE A 46 -66.49 -60.14 20.93
N THR A 47 -67.49 -60.16 21.80
CA THR A 47 -68.63 -61.08 21.81
C THR A 47 -69.29 -61.19 20.44
N VAL A 48 -69.37 -62.42 19.93
CA VAL A 48 -70.10 -62.80 18.72
C VAL A 48 -71.59 -62.59 18.95
N LYS A 49 -72.20 -61.61 18.28
CA LYS A 49 -73.65 -61.60 18.07
C LYS A 49 -73.95 -62.46 16.83
N ALA A 50 -74.52 -63.63 17.08
CA ALA A 50 -75.13 -64.44 16.03
C ALA A 50 -76.29 -63.66 15.42
N ASP A 51 -76.28 -63.52 14.09
CA ASP A 51 -77.49 -63.17 13.36
C ASP A 51 -77.73 -64.18 12.24
N THR A 52 -78.98 -64.59 12.20
CA THR A 52 -79.54 -65.77 11.56
C THR A 52 -79.84 -65.53 10.07
N THR A 53 -79.84 -66.63 9.29
CA THR A 53 -80.40 -66.78 7.94
C THR A 53 -79.67 -66.14 6.72
N TYR A 54 -78.71 -66.89 6.14
CA TYR A 54 -78.49 -66.93 4.68
C TYR A 54 -77.69 -68.19 4.28
N TYR A 55 -78.24 -69.03 3.39
CA TYR A 55 -77.56 -70.22 2.83
C TYR A 55 -76.75 -69.81 1.59
N GLY A 56 -75.43 -69.74 1.73
CA GLY A 56 -74.47 -69.44 0.66
C GLY A 56 -73.18 -68.89 1.26
N THR A 57 -72.03 -69.44 0.89
CA THR A 57 -70.69 -69.13 1.44
C THR A 57 -70.47 -67.65 1.77
N PRO A 58 -70.00 -67.32 3.00
CA PRO A 58 -69.86 -65.94 3.43
C PRO A 58 -68.78 -65.22 2.61
N LYS A 59 -69.17 -64.18 1.88
CA LYS A 59 -68.24 -63.16 1.37
C LYS A 59 -67.64 -62.46 2.59
N GLN A 60 -66.33 -62.59 2.82
CA GLN A 60 -65.60 -61.73 3.77
C GLN A 60 -65.86 -60.26 3.41
N ARG A 61 -66.71 -59.58 4.19
CA ARG A 61 -66.78 -58.12 4.18
C ARG A 61 -65.66 -57.60 5.09
N ASN A 62 -64.89 -56.65 4.56
CA ASN A 62 -63.68 -56.03 5.16
C ASN A 62 -62.36 -56.79 5.00
N PHE A 63 -62.18 -57.60 3.94
CA PHE A 63 -60.84 -58.03 3.56
C PHE A 63 -60.22 -57.02 2.58
N ASN A 64 -59.32 -56.16 3.07
CA ASN A 64 -58.51 -55.30 2.23
C ASN A 64 -57.19 -56.01 1.89
N ALA A 65 -57.12 -56.62 0.71
CA ALA A 65 -55.92 -57.35 0.26
C ALA A 65 -54.67 -56.45 0.14
N LEU A 66 -54.83 -55.12 0.08
CA LEU A 66 -53.71 -54.16 0.09
C LEU A 66 -52.95 -54.15 1.43
N ASP A 67 -53.58 -54.53 2.54
CA ASP A 67 -52.93 -54.59 3.86
C ASP A 67 -51.96 -55.78 4.00
N TYR A 68 -52.07 -56.79 3.13
CA TYR A 68 -51.16 -57.95 3.08
C TYR A 68 -50.17 -57.91 1.91
N SER A 69 -50.45 -57.14 0.86
CA SER A 69 -49.53 -56.94 -0.28
C SER A 69 -48.51 -55.83 -0.04
N LEU A 70 -48.78 -54.90 0.88
CA LEU A 70 -47.84 -53.86 1.26
C LEU A 70 -47.07 -54.34 2.48
N ASP A 71 -45.87 -54.84 2.25
CA ASP A 71 -44.86 -55.03 3.29
C ASP A 71 -44.88 -53.81 4.23
N SER A 72 -45.15 -54.04 5.52
CA SER A 72 -45.35 -52.97 6.50
C SER A 72 -44.04 -52.18 6.63
N ARG A 73 -43.92 -51.12 5.82
CA ARG A 73 -42.70 -50.32 5.69
C ARG A 73 -42.30 -49.81 7.06
N HIS A 74 -41.18 -50.31 7.57
CA HIS A 74 -40.58 -49.86 8.82
C HIS A 74 -40.32 -48.34 8.75
N ARG A 75 -41.09 -47.57 9.53
CA ARG A 75 -40.89 -46.12 9.69
C ARG A 75 -40.29 -45.88 11.06
N TYR A 76 -39.16 -45.19 11.09
CA TYR A 76 -38.54 -44.79 12.36
C TYR A 76 -39.48 -43.88 13.15
N GLN A 77 -39.62 -44.18 14.45
CA GLN A 77 -40.39 -43.36 15.37
C GLN A 77 -39.75 -41.97 15.47
N GLY A 78 -40.56 -40.93 15.28
CA GLY A 78 -40.16 -39.53 15.39
C GLY A 78 -41.03 -38.77 16.38
N ASP A 79 -40.78 -37.49 16.51
CA ASP A 79 -41.47 -36.61 17.46
C ASP A 79 -42.93 -36.36 17.07
N LYS A 80 -43.74 -35.88 18.04
CA LYS A 80 -45.14 -35.53 17.80
C LYS A 80 -45.26 -34.20 17.06
N TRP A 81 -45.85 -34.23 15.86
CA TRP A 81 -46.24 -33.03 15.14
C TRP A 81 -47.55 -32.47 15.67
N THR A 82 -47.47 -31.31 16.32
CA THR A 82 -48.68 -30.61 16.78
C THR A 82 -49.13 -29.59 15.73
N LYS A 83 -50.41 -29.66 15.33
CA LYS A 83 -51.07 -28.54 14.63
C LYS A 83 -51.21 -27.35 15.60
N GLY A 84 -51.15 -26.12 15.07
CA GLY A 84 -51.29 -24.89 15.85
C GLY A 84 -51.87 -23.75 15.00
N GLY A 85 -51.97 -22.55 15.58
CA GLY A 85 -52.50 -21.37 14.89
C GLY A 85 -51.71 -20.97 13.63
N PHE A 86 -52.19 -19.94 12.92
CA PHE A 86 -51.66 -19.55 11.61
C PHE A 86 -50.14 -19.32 11.59
N SER A 87 -49.54 -18.77 12.64
CA SER A 87 -48.09 -18.52 12.75
C SER A 87 -47.26 -19.79 12.92
N LYS A 88 -47.82 -20.87 13.46
CA LYS A 88 -47.09 -22.13 13.66
C LYS A 88 -46.88 -22.84 12.33
N HIS A 89 -45.67 -23.36 12.11
CA HIS A 89 -45.26 -24.02 10.86
C HIS A 89 -45.34 -23.14 9.60
N THR A 90 -45.44 -21.82 9.76
CA THR A 90 -45.40 -20.86 8.66
C THR A 90 -44.00 -20.26 8.60
N PHE A 91 -43.48 -20.05 7.39
CA PHE A 91 -42.15 -19.52 7.14
C PHE A 91 -42.12 -18.52 5.99
N LEU A 92 -41.17 -17.60 6.06
CA LEU A 92 -40.77 -16.69 5.00
C LEU A 92 -39.43 -17.17 4.44
N ASP A 93 -39.32 -17.30 3.13
CA ASP A 93 -38.14 -17.77 2.40
C ASP A 93 -37.71 -16.66 1.44
N PHE A 94 -36.53 -16.09 1.64
CA PHE A 94 -36.00 -15.06 0.75
C PHE A 94 -34.54 -15.33 0.42
N GLY A 95 -34.12 -14.94 -0.77
CA GLY A 95 -32.78 -15.27 -1.22
C GLY A 95 -32.45 -14.79 -2.63
N ALA A 96 -31.39 -15.37 -3.17
CA ALA A 96 -30.91 -15.10 -4.52
C ALA A 96 -30.66 -16.42 -5.26
N GLY A 97 -30.85 -16.39 -6.58
CA GLY A 97 -30.72 -17.56 -7.43
C GLY A 97 -30.06 -17.25 -8.77
N ALA A 98 -29.57 -18.31 -9.42
CA ALA A 98 -29.02 -18.26 -10.76
C ALA A 98 -29.67 -19.33 -11.63
N VAL A 99 -30.09 -18.95 -12.84
CA VAL A 99 -30.86 -19.76 -13.78
C VAL A 99 -30.13 -19.81 -15.12
N PHE A 100 -29.98 -21.01 -15.64
CA PHE A 100 -29.37 -21.31 -16.92
C PHE A 100 -30.44 -21.87 -17.84
N TYR A 101 -30.45 -21.40 -19.09
CA TYR A 101 -31.32 -21.92 -20.14
C TYR A 101 -30.49 -22.73 -21.12
N GLN A 102 -31.11 -23.72 -21.76
CA GLN A 102 -30.45 -24.56 -22.75
C GLN A 102 -29.86 -23.71 -23.88
N HIS A 103 -28.67 -24.09 -24.34
CA HIS A 103 -28.01 -23.44 -25.47
C HIS A 103 -28.76 -23.73 -26.77
N ASN A 104 -29.06 -22.70 -27.55
CA ASN A 104 -29.62 -22.81 -28.89
C ASN A 104 -28.53 -22.45 -29.93
N ASN A 105 -28.60 -23.01 -31.12
CA ASN A 105 -27.58 -22.80 -32.17
C ASN A 105 -27.56 -21.35 -32.70
N ASP A 106 -28.69 -20.66 -32.62
CA ASP A 106 -28.86 -19.30 -33.14
C ASP A 106 -28.63 -18.21 -32.08
N TYR A 107 -28.75 -18.53 -30.79
CA TYR A 107 -28.60 -17.59 -29.68
C TYR A 107 -28.32 -18.30 -28.34
N GLN A 108 -27.68 -17.60 -27.41
CA GLN A 108 -27.41 -18.13 -26.07
C GLN A 108 -27.82 -17.13 -24.99
N LEU A 109 -28.80 -17.48 -24.16
CA LEU A 109 -29.11 -16.75 -22.94
C LEU A 109 -27.97 -16.94 -21.93
N THR A 110 -27.47 -15.84 -21.38
CA THR A 110 -26.52 -15.86 -20.27
C THR A 110 -27.23 -16.30 -18.99
N THR A 111 -26.44 -16.69 -17.99
CA THR A 111 -26.97 -17.01 -16.66
C THR A 111 -27.80 -15.85 -16.14
N GLN A 112 -29.09 -16.09 -15.91
CA GLN A 112 -30.00 -15.11 -15.36
C GLN A 112 -29.87 -15.16 -13.84
N ALA A 113 -29.54 -14.04 -13.21
CA ALA A 113 -29.48 -13.96 -11.76
C ALA A 113 -30.67 -13.18 -11.22
N GLY A 114 -31.20 -13.65 -10.10
CA GLY A 114 -32.41 -13.10 -9.55
C GLY A 114 -32.47 -13.13 -8.04
N ILE A 115 -33.46 -12.43 -7.51
CA ILE A 115 -33.86 -12.49 -6.11
C ILE A 115 -35.24 -13.16 -6.03
N HIS A 116 -35.49 -13.84 -4.92
CA HIS A 116 -36.79 -14.47 -4.67
C HIS A 116 -37.31 -14.15 -3.28
N LEU A 117 -38.64 -14.09 -3.19
CA LEU A 117 -39.39 -13.93 -1.95
C LEU A 117 -40.60 -14.87 -1.97
N ARG A 118 -40.65 -15.78 -1.01
CA ARG A 118 -41.62 -16.87 -0.90
C ARG A 118 -42.18 -16.93 0.52
N ILE A 119 -43.44 -17.30 0.64
CA ILE A 119 -44.09 -17.60 1.91
C ILE A 119 -44.59 -19.03 1.87
N GLY A 120 -44.36 -19.80 2.92
CA GLY A 120 -44.73 -21.20 2.97
C GLY A 120 -45.31 -21.65 4.29
N LYS A 121 -46.02 -22.77 4.24
CA LYS A 121 -46.62 -23.44 5.39
C LYS A 121 -46.37 -24.94 5.31
N GLU A 122 -45.88 -25.51 6.40
CA GLU A 122 -45.77 -26.95 6.56
C GLU A 122 -47.13 -27.47 7.04
N LEU A 123 -47.77 -28.31 6.23
CA LEU A 123 -49.11 -28.88 6.48
C LEU A 123 -49.01 -30.12 7.38
N SER A 124 -47.92 -30.86 7.23
CA SER A 124 -47.58 -32.07 7.99
C SER A 124 -46.06 -32.16 8.14
N PRO A 125 -45.54 -33.14 8.90
CA PRO A 125 -44.10 -33.42 8.95
C PRO A 125 -43.43 -33.58 7.58
N MET A 126 -44.18 -34.03 6.59
CA MET A 126 -43.66 -34.46 5.30
C MET A 126 -44.06 -33.51 4.18
N SER A 127 -45.10 -32.70 4.36
CA SER A 127 -45.70 -31.92 3.28
C SER A 127 -45.71 -30.44 3.61
N SER A 128 -45.12 -29.64 2.73
CA SER A 128 -45.13 -28.18 2.81
C SER A 128 -45.58 -27.59 1.49
N ILE A 129 -46.24 -26.44 1.55
CA ILE A 129 -46.58 -25.65 0.37
C ILE A 129 -45.95 -24.28 0.52
N ARG A 130 -45.40 -23.73 -0.56
CA ARG A 130 -44.94 -22.34 -0.61
C ARG A 130 -45.39 -21.65 -1.89
N PHE A 131 -45.58 -20.35 -1.80
CA PHE A 131 -45.90 -19.47 -2.92
C PHE A 131 -44.92 -18.31 -2.92
N GLY A 132 -44.46 -17.86 -4.08
CA GLY A 132 -43.62 -16.68 -4.13
C GLY A 132 -43.39 -16.10 -5.50
N ILE A 133 -42.56 -15.07 -5.51
CA ILE A 133 -42.21 -14.26 -6.67
C ILE A 133 -40.69 -14.25 -6.78
N ASP A 134 -40.18 -14.53 -7.97
CA ASP A 134 -38.78 -14.42 -8.34
C ASP A 134 -38.64 -13.34 -9.42
N GLY A 135 -37.58 -12.54 -9.34
CA GLY A 135 -37.21 -11.55 -10.34
C GLY A 135 -35.81 -11.83 -10.84
N GLU A 136 -35.69 -12.27 -12.08
CA GLU A 136 -34.46 -12.71 -12.74
C GLU A 136 -34.06 -11.72 -13.85
N LEU A 137 -32.78 -11.41 -13.95
CA LEU A 137 -32.23 -10.56 -14.99
C LEU A 137 -31.10 -11.31 -15.68
N GLY A 138 -31.13 -11.34 -17.02
CA GLY A 138 -30.11 -11.96 -17.83
C GLY A 138 -29.96 -11.30 -19.19
N TYR A 139 -29.05 -11.84 -19.99
CA TYR A 139 -28.59 -11.21 -21.22
C TYR A 139 -28.52 -12.22 -22.36
N ILE A 140 -28.34 -11.75 -23.59
CA ILE A 140 -28.07 -12.60 -24.76
C ILE A 140 -26.60 -12.46 -25.13
N SER A 141 -25.92 -13.60 -25.25
CA SER A 141 -24.53 -13.71 -25.66
C SER A 141 -24.32 -13.13 -27.07
N GLY A 142 -23.40 -12.18 -27.22
CA GLY A 142 -23.05 -11.57 -28.52
C GLY A 142 -23.96 -10.43 -29.00
N GLU A 143 -25.10 -10.17 -28.35
CA GLU A 143 -26.15 -9.27 -28.85
C GLU A 143 -26.56 -8.23 -27.79
N PRO A 144 -26.87 -6.96 -28.10
CA PRO A 144 -27.07 -5.87 -27.13
C PRO A 144 -28.34 -5.97 -26.25
N ASN A 145 -29.15 -7.01 -26.41
CA ASN A 145 -30.48 -7.16 -25.80
C ASN A 145 -30.46 -7.70 -24.35
N ALA A 146 -31.20 -7.08 -23.44
CA ALA A 146 -31.35 -7.54 -22.05
C ALA A 146 -32.69 -8.25 -21.87
N ASN A 147 -32.71 -9.34 -21.09
CA ASN A 147 -33.91 -10.06 -20.69
C ASN A 147 -34.20 -9.81 -19.20
N TRP A 148 -35.44 -9.47 -18.89
CA TRP A 148 -35.95 -9.46 -17.53
C TRP A 148 -37.13 -10.43 -17.40
N THR A 149 -37.05 -11.34 -16.45
CA THR A 149 -38.06 -12.36 -16.20
C THR A 149 -38.63 -12.18 -14.79
N MET A 150 -39.93 -11.99 -14.69
CA MET A 150 -40.65 -12.15 -13.43
C MET A 150 -41.32 -13.51 -13.39
N ARG A 151 -41.19 -14.23 -12.28
CA ARG A 151 -41.73 -15.58 -12.11
C ARG A 151 -42.58 -15.62 -10.84
N THR A 152 -43.75 -16.23 -10.91
CA THR A 152 -44.58 -16.54 -9.74
C THR A 152 -44.73 -18.04 -9.65
N ASN A 153 -44.36 -18.61 -8.50
CA ASN A 153 -44.34 -20.06 -8.30
C ASN A 153 -45.26 -20.49 -7.16
N ALA A 154 -45.79 -21.70 -7.32
CA ALA A 154 -46.51 -22.47 -6.32
C ALA A 154 -45.85 -23.84 -6.20
N ASP A 155 -45.19 -24.09 -5.07
CA ASP A 155 -44.36 -25.28 -4.89
C ASP A 155 -44.93 -26.16 -3.78
N TYR A 156 -44.99 -27.45 -4.05
CA TYR A 156 -45.19 -28.49 -3.06
C TYR A 156 -43.84 -29.12 -2.71
N LEU A 157 -43.53 -29.18 -1.42
CA LEU A 157 -42.30 -29.76 -0.91
C LEU A 157 -42.61 -31.03 -0.12
N PHE A 158 -41.93 -32.12 -0.48
CA PHE A 158 -42.00 -33.38 0.24
C PHE A 158 -40.70 -33.66 0.99
N ASN A 159 -40.75 -33.69 2.32
CA ASN A 159 -39.58 -33.89 3.16
C ASN A 159 -39.22 -35.38 3.28
N PHE A 160 -38.32 -35.84 2.41
CA PHE A 160 -37.83 -37.22 2.40
C PHE A 160 -37.15 -37.61 3.71
N SER A 161 -36.43 -36.68 4.33
CA SER A 161 -35.77 -36.96 5.60
C SER A 161 -36.77 -37.28 6.71
N ASN A 162 -37.89 -36.56 6.78
CA ASN A 162 -38.96 -36.85 7.76
C ASN A 162 -39.75 -38.11 7.40
N TYR A 163 -39.90 -38.42 6.12
CA TYR A 163 -40.56 -39.65 5.68
C TYR A 163 -39.74 -40.91 6.02
N LEU A 164 -38.44 -40.90 5.74
CA LEU A 164 -37.56 -42.06 5.91
C LEU A 164 -37.07 -42.24 7.34
N LEU A 165 -36.80 -41.16 8.06
CA LEU A 165 -36.11 -41.18 9.36
C LEU A 165 -36.98 -40.66 10.52
N GLY A 166 -38.30 -40.62 10.33
CA GLY A 166 -39.25 -40.06 11.29
C GLY A 166 -39.20 -38.53 11.37
N TYR A 167 -40.27 -37.92 11.90
CA TYR A 167 -40.32 -36.47 12.09
C TYR A 167 -39.29 -36.02 13.12
N ARG A 168 -38.34 -35.19 12.70
CA ARG A 168 -37.31 -34.62 13.57
C ARG A 168 -37.08 -33.14 13.21
N PRO A 169 -37.71 -32.19 13.93
CA PRO A 169 -37.55 -30.76 13.66
C PRO A 169 -36.17 -30.21 14.03
N ASP A 170 -35.36 -31.03 14.72
CA ASP A 170 -34.02 -30.73 15.23
C ASP A 170 -32.90 -31.17 14.26
N ARG A 171 -33.26 -31.80 13.13
CA ARG A 171 -32.31 -32.46 12.23
C ARG A 171 -31.36 -31.42 11.58
N PRO A 172 -30.03 -31.54 11.70
CA PRO A 172 -29.08 -30.54 11.18
C PRO A 172 -29.19 -30.27 9.68
N LEU A 173 -29.45 -31.32 8.90
CA LEU A 173 -29.73 -31.27 7.47
C LEU A 173 -31.05 -31.99 7.19
N SER A 174 -31.96 -31.32 6.51
CA SER A 174 -33.19 -31.89 6.00
C SER A 174 -33.21 -31.77 4.49
N VAL A 175 -33.53 -32.86 3.81
CA VAL A 175 -33.66 -32.90 2.35
C VAL A 175 -35.12 -33.03 1.98
N SER A 176 -35.61 -32.10 1.17
CA SER A 176 -36.97 -32.12 0.63
C SER A 176 -36.94 -32.14 -0.89
N GLY A 177 -37.80 -32.95 -1.50
CA GLY A 177 -38.11 -32.82 -2.92
C GLY A 177 -39.04 -31.64 -3.15
N ILE A 178 -38.84 -30.93 -4.26
CA ILE A 178 -39.70 -29.82 -4.70
C ILE A 178 -40.41 -30.28 -5.97
N LEU A 179 -41.73 -30.06 -6.03
CA LEU A 179 -42.51 -30.11 -7.26
C LEU A 179 -43.34 -28.83 -7.33
N GLY A 180 -43.06 -27.98 -8.29
CA GLY A 180 -43.68 -26.67 -8.40
C GLY A 180 -44.18 -26.35 -9.81
N LEU A 181 -45.16 -25.45 -9.85
CA LEU A 181 -45.70 -24.86 -11.07
C LEU A 181 -45.44 -23.36 -11.02
N GLY A 182 -45.00 -22.81 -12.14
CA GLY A 182 -44.67 -21.40 -12.26
C GLY A 182 -45.31 -20.75 -13.48
N VAL A 183 -45.63 -19.47 -13.36
CA VAL A 183 -45.92 -18.58 -14.48
C VAL A 183 -44.79 -17.58 -14.55
N GLN A 184 -44.12 -17.48 -15.71
CA GLN A 184 -43.10 -16.46 -15.93
C GLN A 184 -43.51 -15.50 -17.04
N HIS A 185 -43.22 -14.22 -16.83
CA HIS A 185 -43.34 -13.18 -17.83
C HIS A 185 -41.95 -12.62 -18.11
N SER A 186 -41.47 -12.83 -19.33
CA SER A 186 -40.12 -12.46 -19.78
C SER A 186 -40.22 -11.31 -20.78
N HIS A 187 -39.33 -10.34 -20.65
CA HIS A 187 -39.28 -9.13 -21.45
C HIS A 187 -37.89 -8.92 -22.03
N LEU A 188 -37.80 -8.81 -23.36
CA LEU A 188 -36.57 -8.56 -24.08
C LEU A 188 -36.48 -7.11 -24.58
N THR A 189 -35.42 -6.40 -24.21
CA THR A 189 -35.12 -5.08 -24.77
C THR A 189 -34.61 -5.23 -26.19
N LYS A 190 -35.34 -4.66 -27.17
CA LYS A 190 -34.94 -4.67 -28.59
C LYS A 190 -34.18 -3.41 -28.99
N TYR A 191 -33.06 -3.62 -29.66
CA TYR A 191 -32.30 -2.57 -30.34
C TYR A 191 -32.42 -2.74 -31.87
N ASN A 192 -32.58 -1.64 -32.61
CA ASN A 192 -32.66 -1.67 -34.07
C ASN A 192 -31.35 -2.21 -34.67
N GLY A 193 -31.42 -3.31 -35.43
CA GLY A 193 -30.28 -3.94 -36.11
C GLY A 193 -29.75 -5.24 -35.48
N SER A 194 -30.30 -5.72 -34.36
CA SER A 194 -29.90 -6.99 -33.72
C SER A 194 -30.39 -8.23 -34.48
N ALA A 195 -29.56 -9.27 -34.61
CA ALA A 195 -29.95 -10.55 -35.27
C ALA A 195 -31.07 -11.29 -34.51
N VAL A 196 -31.24 -10.98 -33.22
CA VAL A 196 -32.26 -11.54 -32.32
C VAL A 196 -33.65 -10.99 -32.61
N ALA A 197 -33.77 -9.85 -33.31
CA ALA A 197 -35.06 -9.23 -33.61
C ALA A 197 -35.98 -10.13 -34.46
N GLY A 198 -35.40 -10.99 -35.30
CA GLY A 198 -36.12 -11.96 -36.14
C GLY A 198 -36.51 -13.25 -35.41
N THR A 199 -35.72 -13.68 -34.43
CA THR A 199 -35.77 -15.03 -33.82
C THR A 199 -36.33 -15.06 -32.39
N MET A 200 -36.39 -13.94 -31.67
CA MET A 200 -37.00 -13.88 -30.33
C MET A 200 -38.19 -12.92 -30.19
N LYS A 201 -39.10 -13.26 -29.28
CA LYS A 201 -40.26 -12.47 -28.86
C LYS A 201 -39.84 -11.34 -27.93
N ASP A 202 -40.48 -10.19 -28.06
CA ASP A 202 -40.25 -8.97 -27.26
C ASP A 202 -40.76 -9.16 -25.83
N LYS A 203 -41.88 -9.88 -25.73
CA LYS A 203 -42.55 -10.25 -24.49
C LYS A 203 -43.08 -11.66 -24.66
N ALA A 204 -42.87 -12.49 -23.65
CA ALA A 204 -43.44 -13.83 -23.62
C ALA A 204 -43.97 -14.13 -22.22
N THR A 205 -45.13 -14.78 -22.16
CA THR A 205 -45.65 -15.38 -20.95
C THR A 205 -45.62 -16.88 -21.15
N SER A 206 -44.97 -17.60 -20.24
CA SER A 206 -44.90 -19.07 -20.30
C SER A 206 -45.25 -19.69 -18.96
N TYR A 207 -45.75 -20.92 -19.05
CA TYR A 207 -46.03 -21.76 -17.90
C TYR A 207 -44.90 -22.77 -17.79
N ASN A 208 -44.38 -22.95 -16.58
CA ASN A 208 -43.33 -23.92 -16.31
C ASN A 208 -43.76 -24.89 -15.22
N ILE A 209 -43.24 -26.11 -15.32
CA ILE A 209 -43.19 -27.08 -14.25
C ILE A 209 -41.72 -27.21 -13.85
N HIS A 210 -41.45 -27.26 -12.55
CA HIS A 210 -40.09 -27.39 -12.06
C HIS A 210 -40.02 -28.37 -10.90
N THR A 211 -38.88 -29.05 -10.80
CA THR A 211 -38.62 -30.03 -9.76
C THR A 211 -37.17 -29.91 -9.30
N GLY A 212 -36.91 -30.20 -8.04
CA GLY A 212 -35.59 -30.02 -7.46
C GLY A 212 -35.45 -30.63 -6.07
N LEU A 213 -34.30 -30.36 -5.45
CA LEU A 213 -34.02 -30.78 -4.08
C LEU A 213 -33.71 -29.55 -3.25
N GLN A 214 -34.36 -29.40 -2.09
CA GLN A 214 -34.01 -28.43 -1.07
C GLN A 214 -33.12 -29.11 -0.04
N PHE A 215 -31.87 -28.66 0.06
CA PHE A 215 -30.96 -28.98 1.15
C PHE A 215 -31.08 -27.90 2.22
N LYS A 216 -31.90 -28.17 3.24
CA LYS A 216 -32.18 -27.24 4.34
C LYS A 216 -31.25 -27.52 5.52
N PHE A 217 -30.38 -26.57 5.82
CA PHE A 217 -29.47 -26.57 6.97
C PHE A 217 -30.05 -25.71 8.09
N HIS A 218 -30.27 -26.29 9.26
CA HIS A 218 -30.80 -25.53 10.39
C HIS A 218 -29.76 -24.54 10.93
N ALA A 219 -30.12 -23.25 10.99
CA ALA A 219 -29.24 -22.15 11.40
C ALA A 219 -29.64 -21.52 12.76
N GLY A 220 -30.81 -21.86 13.29
CA GLY A 220 -31.30 -21.42 14.60
C GLY A 220 -32.71 -21.95 14.92
N THR A 221 -33.30 -21.51 16.04
CA THR A 221 -34.65 -21.93 16.49
C THR A 221 -35.79 -21.44 15.59
N HIS A 222 -35.53 -20.37 14.83
CA HIS A 222 -36.48 -19.79 13.87
C HIS A 222 -35.88 -19.68 12.47
N ALA A 223 -34.66 -20.16 12.24
CA ALA A 223 -33.93 -19.86 11.01
C ALA A 223 -33.27 -21.10 10.41
N ALA A 224 -33.29 -21.18 9.08
CA ALA A 224 -32.55 -22.18 8.31
C ALA A 224 -31.96 -21.54 7.05
N LEU A 225 -30.86 -22.11 6.57
CA LEU A 225 -30.34 -21.84 5.23
C LEU A 225 -30.76 -22.96 4.31
N ALA A 226 -31.04 -22.66 3.05
CA ALA A 226 -31.31 -23.69 2.07
C ALA A 226 -30.55 -23.45 0.77
N ILE A 227 -30.11 -24.55 0.17
CA ILE A 227 -29.57 -24.60 -1.18
C ILE A 227 -30.55 -25.44 -2.01
N GLU A 228 -31.01 -24.91 -3.13
CA GLU A 228 -32.04 -25.54 -3.97
C GLU A 228 -31.59 -25.63 -5.42
N PRO A 229 -30.86 -26.69 -5.81
CA PRO A 229 -30.75 -27.05 -7.22
C PRO A 229 -32.11 -27.49 -7.76
N TYR A 230 -32.48 -26.99 -8.94
CA TYR A 230 -33.72 -27.36 -9.62
C TYR A 230 -33.55 -27.39 -11.14
N ILE A 231 -34.44 -28.13 -11.78
CA ILE A 231 -34.65 -28.14 -13.22
C ILE A 231 -36.08 -27.67 -13.50
N MET A 232 -36.28 -27.01 -14.62
CA MET A 232 -37.58 -26.53 -15.06
C MET A 232 -37.79 -26.79 -16.54
N ALA A 233 -39.02 -27.13 -16.90
CA ALA A 233 -39.46 -27.27 -18.28
C ALA A 233 -40.70 -26.40 -18.47
N GLY A 234 -40.80 -25.69 -19.59
CA GLY A 234 -41.90 -24.76 -19.80
C GLY A 234 -42.36 -24.69 -21.25
N THR A 235 -43.54 -24.09 -21.40
CA THR A 235 -44.17 -23.84 -22.69
C THR A 235 -43.39 -22.81 -23.50
N GLU A 236 -43.73 -22.68 -24.78
CA GLU A 236 -43.16 -21.73 -25.73
C GLU A 236 -43.02 -20.31 -25.12
N GLY A 237 -41.84 -19.72 -25.26
CA GLY A 237 -41.52 -18.39 -24.75
C GLY A 237 -40.85 -18.37 -23.36
N MET A 238 -40.53 -19.54 -22.77
CA MET A 238 -39.70 -19.62 -21.55
C MET A 238 -38.28 -19.08 -21.75
N ASP A 239 -37.76 -19.20 -22.97
CA ASP A 239 -36.45 -18.73 -23.45
C ASP A 239 -36.58 -17.56 -24.45
N LEU A 240 -37.77 -16.98 -24.57
CA LEU A 240 -38.14 -15.94 -25.54
C LEU A 240 -38.05 -16.35 -27.03
N ASP A 241 -37.96 -17.64 -27.38
CA ASP A 241 -37.93 -18.08 -28.79
C ASP A 241 -39.25 -17.76 -29.56
N LYS A 242 -39.14 -17.47 -30.87
CA LYS A 242 -40.27 -17.33 -31.82
C LYS A 242 -40.64 -18.61 -32.56
N SER A 243 -39.91 -19.72 -32.38
CA SER A 243 -40.14 -20.97 -33.13
C SER A 243 -41.62 -21.40 -33.16
N SER A 244 -42.17 -21.58 -34.37
CA SER A 244 -43.61 -21.72 -34.66
C SER A 244 -44.16 -23.15 -34.60
N LYS A 245 -43.48 -24.09 -33.91
CA LYS A 245 -43.92 -25.49 -33.85
C LYS A 245 -44.45 -25.84 -32.46
N PHE A 246 -45.67 -26.34 -32.39
CA PHE A 246 -46.47 -26.71 -31.20
C PHE A 246 -45.82 -27.76 -30.25
N ASN A 247 -44.57 -28.20 -30.51
CA ASN A 247 -43.87 -29.28 -29.81
C ASN A 247 -42.56 -28.86 -29.11
N HIS A 248 -42.23 -27.58 -28.98
CA HIS A 248 -40.99 -27.16 -28.31
C HIS A 248 -41.22 -26.86 -26.82
N PHE A 249 -40.79 -27.77 -25.95
CA PHE A 249 -40.61 -27.50 -24.51
C PHE A 249 -39.21 -26.95 -24.28
N SER A 250 -39.12 -25.78 -23.66
CA SER A 250 -37.85 -25.19 -23.29
C SER A 250 -37.41 -25.72 -21.92
N PHE A 251 -36.12 -26.01 -21.76
CA PHE A 251 -35.55 -26.49 -20.50
C PHE A 251 -34.61 -25.45 -19.88
N GLY A 252 -34.67 -25.35 -18.56
CA GLY A 252 -33.74 -24.57 -17.75
C GLY A 252 -33.34 -25.31 -16.49
N TYR A 253 -32.23 -24.92 -15.89
CA TYR A 253 -31.77 -25.43 -14.61
C TYR A 253 -31.16 -24.30 -13.80
N GLY A 254 -31.21 -24.39 -12.47
CA GLY A 254 -30.76 -23.31 -11.62
C GLY A 254 -30.45 -23.76 -10.21
N VAL A 255 -29.93 -22.82 -9.43
CA VAL A 255 -29.68 -22.99 -8.00
C VAL A 255 -30.18 -21.76 -7.26
N ASN A 256 -31.01 -21.97 -6.23
CA ASN A 256 -31.41 -20.91 -5.30
C ASN A 256 -30.68 -21.07 -3.97
N LEU A 257 -30.24 -19.95 -3.41
CA LEU A 257 -29.72 -19.84 -2.06
C LEU A 257 -30.73 -19.04 -1.22
N SER A 258 -31.28 -19.67 -0.20
CA SER A 258 -32.40 -19.16 0.60
C SER A 258 -32.03 -18.99 2.07
N TYR A 259 -32.54 -17.93 2.69
CA TYR A 259 -32.70 -17.82 4.14
C TYR A 259 -34.17 -18.01 4.49
N ILE A 260 -34.47 -19.05 5.25
CA ILE A 260 -35.82 -19.43 5.68
C ILE A 260 -36.01 -19.01 7.13
N TRP A 261 -37.01 -18.18 7.40
CA TRP A 261 -37.38 -17.71 8.72
C TRP A 261 -38.78 -18.19 9.11
N TYR A 262 -38.89 -18.93 10.20
CA TYR A 262 -40.15 -19.41 10.76
C TYR A 262 -40.76 -18.37 11.71
N PHE A 263 -42.05 -18.10 11.57
CA PHE A 263 -42.79 -17.17 12.44
C PHE A 263 -42.96 -17.70 13.88
N TYR A 264 -42.79 -19.01 14.08
CA TYR A 264 -42.89 -19.67 15.38
C TYR A 264 -41.80 -20.74 15.51
N ASN A 265 -41.25 -20.91 16.71
CA ASN A 265 -40.27 -21.96 17.00
C ASN A 265 -40.93 -23.34 16.96
N ASN A 266 -40.69 -24.09 15.88
CA ASN A 266 -41.26 -25.42 15.68
C ASN A 266 -40.36 -26.56 16.20
N MET A 267 -39.32 -26.25 16.99
CA MET A 267 -38.39 -27.26 17.53
C MET A 267 -38.98 -28.02 18.73
N SER A 268 -38.94 -29.34 18.67
CA SER A 268 -39.45 -30.24 19.70
C SER A 268 -38.45 -30.44 20.87
N SER A 269 -38.97 -30.75 22.06
CA SER A 269 -38.23 -31.03 23.30
C SER A 269 -38.39 -32.47 23.79
N GLN A 270 -38.87 -33.37 22.94
CA GLN A 270 -39.11 -34.78 23.29
C GLN A 270 -37.80 -35.59 23.36
N LYS A 271 -37.89 -36.81 23.91
CA LYS A 271 -36.74 -37.64 24.34
C LYS A 271 -35.79 -37.98 23.18
N ASP A 272 -36.32 -38.15 21.96
CA ASP A 272 -35.59 -38.65 20.78
C ASP A 272 -35.14 -37.56 19.78
N ALA A 273 -35.62 -36.31 19.93
CA ALA A 273 -35.21 -35.16 19.11
C ALA A 273 -34.81 -33.91 19.94
N GLY A 274 -34.38 -34.15 21.17
CA GLY A 274 -34.07 -33.08 22.14
C GLY A 274 -32.65 -32.51 22.05
N ASP A 275 -31.72 -33.10 21.31
CA ASP A 275 -30.30 -32.70 21.40
C ASP A 275 -30.02 -31.33 20.76
N PHE A 276 -30.65 -31.01 19.63
CA PHE A 276 -30.50 -29.67 19.03
C PHE A 276 -31.12 -28.58 19.90
N LYS A 277 -32.34 -28.78 20.44
CA LYS A 277 -32.98 -27.82 21.36
C LYS A 277 -32.22 -27.69 22.68
N LYS A 278 -31.57 -28.77 23.18
CA LYS A 278 -30.60 -28.72 24.28
C LYS A 278 -29.39 -27.88 23.90
N TYR A 279 -28.89 -27.94 22.67
CA TYR A 279 -27.91 -26.99 22.12
C TYR A 279 -28.48 -25.58 21.88
N PHE A 280 -29.70 -25.23 22.31
CA PHE A 280 -30.21 -23.84 22.38
C PHE A 280 -30.79 -23.46 23.76
N ALA A 281 -30.78 -24.37 24.74
CA ALA A 281 -30.93 -24.03 26.15
C ALA A 281 -29.74 -23.13 26.57
N ASP A 282 -29.96 -22.16 27.48
CA ASP A 282 -28.99 -21.08 27.79
C ASP A 282 -27.57 -21.58 28.09
N GLY A 283 -27.42 -22.82 28.57
CA GLY A 283 -26.15 -23.47 28.87
C GLY A 283 -25.43 -24.19 27.72
N LYS A 284 -26.05 -24.45 26.55
CA LYS A 284 -25.46 -25.26 25.45
C LYS A 284 -25.64 -24.71 24.01
N ARG A 285 -26.15 -23.47 23.85
CA ARG A 285 -26.27 -22.68 22.59
C ARG A 285 -25.11 -22.81 21.59
N LEU A 286 -25.35 -23.28 20.35
CA LEU A 286 -24.41 -23.19 19.19
C LEU A 286 -24.10 -21.73 18.79
N PHE A 287 -25.03 -20.81 19.04
CA PHE A 287 -24.83 -19.36 19.00
C PHE A 287 -25.38 -18.77 20.29
N LEU A 288 -24.55 -18.13 21.10
CA LEU A 288 -24.98 -17.47 22.33
C LEU A 288 -25.66 -16.13 22.03
N GLU A 289 -26.93 -16.20 21.67
CA GLU A 289 -27.82 -15.05 21.51
C GLU A 289 -28.40 -14.63 22.87
N ASP A 290 -27.57 -13.99 23.71
CA ASP A 290 -27.98 -13.39 24.99
C ASP A 290 -27.74 -11.87 24.94
N PRO A 291 -28.80 -11.03 24.81
CA PRO A 291 -28.67 -9.58 24.73
C PRO A 291 -27.97 -8.96 25.94
N ALA A 292 -27.97 -9.67 27.09
CA ALA A 292 -27.36 -9.23 28.34
C ALA A 292 -25.87 -9.60 28.46
N ARG A 293 -25.33 -10.50 27.61
CA ARG A 293 -23.90 -10.82 27.60
C ARG A 293 -23.11 -9.84 26.75
N LEU A 294 -22.12 -9.20 27.39
CA LEU A 294 -21.19 -8.21 26.81
C LEU A 294 -20.48 -8.61 25.50
N ARG A 295 -20.46 -9.89 25.11
CA ARG A 295 -19.70 -10.42 23.95
C ARG A 295 -20.54 -10.66 22.69
N TRP A 296 -21.87 -10.53 22.73
CA TRP A 296 -22.69 -10.66 21.51
C TRP A 296 -22.65 -9.37 20.69
N ARG A 297 -22.36 -9.48 19.39
CA ARG A 297 -22.25 -8.35 18.46
C ARG A 297 -22.76 -8.77 17.08
N ARG A 298 -23.65 -7.96 16.49
CA ARG A 298 -24.00 -7.96 15.06
C ARG A 298 -23.39 -6.69 14.44
N PRO A 299 -22.06 -6.65 14.27
CA PRO A 299 -21.39 -5.43 13.91
C PRO A 299 -21.81 -4.99 12.50
N TRP A 300 -22.24 -3.74 12.41
CA TRP A 300 -22.02 -2.98 11.19
C TRP A 300 -20.52 -2.83 10.98
N PHE A 301 -20.07 -2.81 9.74
CA PHE A 301 -18.67 -2.56 9.41
C PHE A 301 -18.55 -1.66 8.20
N PHE A 302 -17.48 -0.90 8.19
CA PHE A 302 -17.05 -0.10 7.05
C PHE A 302 -15.68 -0.60 6.61
N GLU A 303 -15.50 -0.84 5.32
CA GLU A 303 -14.25 -1.32 4.74
C GLU A 303 -13.82 -0.40 3.61
N TYR A 304 -12.54 -0.04 3.60
CA TYR A 304 -11.91 0.69 2.50
C TYR A 304 -10.69 -0.09 2.03
N SER A 305 -10.61 -0.42 0.75
CA SER A 305 -9.54 -1.26 0.19
C SER A 305 -9.05 -0.76 -1.17
N ILE A 306 -7.76 -0.96 -1.44
CA ILE A 306 -7.07 -0.54 -2.67
C ILE A 306 -6.07 -1.63 -3.09
N GLY A 307 -5.91 -1.84 -4.40
CA GLY A 307 -4.91 -2.79 -4.88
C GLY A 307 -4.79 -2.86 -6.40
N PRO A 308 -3.86 -3.68 -6.91
CA PRO A 308 -3.74 -3.91 -8.34
C PRO A 308 -4.95 -4.64 -8.93
N ALA A 309 -5.25 -4.29 -10.19
CA ALA A 309 -6.30 -4.90 -11.01
C ALA A 309 -5.70 -5.48 -12.29
N TYR A 310 -6.17 -6.66 -12.70
CA TYR A 310 -5.78 -7.31 -13.94
C TYR A 310 -7.02 -7.63 -14.77
N TYR A 311 -7.02 -7.21 -16.04
CA TYR A 311 -8.07 -7.56 -16.97
C TYR A 311 -7.68 -8.78 -17.82
N HIS A 312 -8.68 -9.56 -18.15
CA HIS A 312 -8.62 -10.76 -18.98
C HIS A 312 -9.60 -10.56 -20.14
N SER A 313 -9.38 -11.28 -21.23
CA SER A 313 -10.15 -11.13 -22.48
C SER A 313 -10.02 -9.72 -23.10
N THR A 314 -8.83 -9.12 -22.98
CA THR A 314 -8.43 -7.88 -23.67
C THR A 314 -7.38 -8.19 -24.74
N ASP A 315 -7.14 -7.27 -25.66
CA ASP A 315 -6.09 -7.39 -26.70
C ASP A 315 -4.66 -7.52 -26.12
N LEU A 316 -4.49 -7.21 -24.83
CA LEU A 316 -3.23 -7.32 -24.10
C LEU A 316 -3.15 -8.62 -23.29
N LYS A 317 -1.94 -9.19 -23.21
CA LYS A 317 -1.61 -10.23 -22.22
C LYS A 317 -1.85 -9.70 -20.80
N VAL A 318 -2.38 -10.52 -19.90
CA VAL A 318 -2.75 -10.17 -18.50
C VAL A 318 -1.64 -9.42 -17.75
N GLY A 319 -0.38 -9.81 -17.90
CA GLY A 319 0.75 -9.11 -17.26
C GLY A 319 0.94 -7.64 -17.70
N LYS A 320 0.37 -7.25 -18.85
CA LYS A 320 0.41 -5.90 -19.41
C LYS A 320 -0.87 -5.09 -19.16
N THR A 321 -1.91 -5.69 -18.59
CA THR A 321 -3.18 -5.03 -18.21
C THR A 321 -3.16 -4.49 -16.78
N LEU A 322 -2.00 -4.40 -16.13
CA LEU A 322 -1.88 -3.96 -14.74
C LEU A 322 -2.46 -2.55 -14.56
N GLY A 323 -3.47 -2.45 -13.70
CA GLY A 323 -4.12 -1.22 -13.27
C GLY A 323 -4.26 -1.15 -11.76
N TYR A 324 -5.13 -0.25 -11.29
CA TYR A 324 -5.51 -0.14 -9.89
C TYR A 324 -7.03 -0.29 -9.71
N SER A 325 -7.44 -0.81 -8.55
CA SER A 325 -8.81 -0.98 -8.08
C SER A 325 -8.94 -0.39 -6.68
N VAL A 326 -9.98 0.40 -6.44
CA VAL A 326 -10.34 0.98 -5.15
C VAL A 326 -11.77 0.59 -4.84
N SER A 327 -12.03 0.20 -3.60
CA SER A 327 -13.39 -0.07 -3.12
C SER A 327 -13.68 0.45 -1.73
N ALA A 328 -14.90 0.94 -1.55
CA ALA A 328 -15.44 1.37 -0.27
C ALA A 328 -16.75 0.62 -0.03
N ASN A 329 -16.81 -0.16 1.04
CA ASN A 329 -17.92 -1.05 1.35
C ASN A 329 -18.48 -0.76 2.75
N ILE A 330 -19.79 -0.88 2.90
CA ILE A 330 -20.49 -0.92 4.18
C ILE A 330 -21.28 -2.21 4.26
N GLY A 331 -21.30 -2.85 5.43
CA GLY A 331 -22.03 -4.09 5.60
C GLY A 331 -22.47 -4.33 7.03
N GLN A 332 -23.31 -5.35 7.21
CA GLN A 332 -23.77 -5.79 8.51
C GLN A 332 -23.67 -7.31 8.62
N TRP A 333 -23.08 -7.77 9.71
CA TRP A 333 -23.13 -9.18 10.09
C TRP A 333 -24.48 -9.47 10.76
N LEU A 334 -25.29 -10.32 10.14
CA LEU A 334 -26.58 -10.76 10.65
C LEU A 334 -26.41 -11.84 11.74
N SER A 335 -25.33 -12.63 11.63
CA SER A 335 -24.87 -13.58 12.63
C SER A 335 -23.33 -13.62 12.67
N SER A 336 -22.72 -14.45 13.53
CA SER A 336 -21.27 -14.69 13.50
C SER A 336 -20.78 -15.30 12.18
N ALA A 337 -21.66 -15.98 11.44
CA ALA A 337 -21.35 -16.70 10.21
C ALA A 337 -21.84 -15.99 8.93
N ILE A 338 -22.85 -15.13 8.98
CA ILE A 338 -23.50 -14.58 7.78
C ILE A 338 -23.55 -13.05 7.83
N GLY A 339 -23.18 -12.41 6.73
CA GLY A 339 -23.25 -10.96 6.58
C GLY A 339 -23.68 -10.53 5.18
N LEU A 340 -24.08 -9.27 5.08
CA LEU A 340 -24.37 -8.60 3.81
C LEU A 340 -23.46 -7.37 3.69
N ARG A 341 -23.00 -7.09 2.47
CA ARG A 341 -22.11 -5.97 2.16
C ARG A 341 -22.57 -5.28 0.88
N ALA A 342 -22.57 -3.96 0.88
CA ALA A 342 -22.77 -3.15 -0.31
C ALA A 342 -21.62 -2.15 -0.45
N GLY A 343 -21.23 -1.77 -1.66
CA GLY A 343 -20.12 -0.84 -1.84
C GLY A 343 -19.92 -0.33 -3.24
N ILE A 344 -18.98 0.60 -3.37
CA ILE A 344 -18.62 1.27 -4.62
C ILE A 344 -17.22 0.82 -5.03
N ASN A 345 -17.07 0.40 -6.29
CA ASN A 345 -15.82 -0.08 -6.88
C ASN A 345 -15.39 0.83 -8.04
N LEU A 346 -14.16 1.31 -8.01
CA LEU A 346 -13.54 2.16 -9.03
C LEU A 346 -12.25 1.52 -9.52
N THR A 347 -12.09 1.32 -10.82
CA THR A 347 -10.86 0.73 -11.39
C THR A 347 -10.40 1.47 -12.63
N ASN A 348 -9.09 1.44 -12.89
CA ASN A 348 -8.50 1.97 -14.12
C ASN A 348 -7.28 1.12 -14.50
N ALA A 349 -7.30 0.53 -15.70
CA ALA A 349 -6.29 -0.42 -16.16
C ALA A 349 -6.04 -0.33 -17.67
N ALA A 350 -4.92 -0.86 -18.17
CA ALA A 350 -4.63 -0.89 -19.60
C ALA A 350 -5.39 -2.02 -20.31
N TRP A 351 -5.98 -1.74 -21.48
CA TRP A 351 -6.76 -2.74 -22.23
C TRP A 351 -6.26 -2.97 -23.67
N THR A 352 -5.71 -1.93 -24.33
CA THR A 352 -5.13 -2.06 -25.68
C THR A 352 -3.88 -1.18 -25.83
N LYS A 353 -3.03 -1.49 -26.82
CA LYS A 353 -1.76 -0.82 -27.08
C LYS A 353 -1.43 -0.75 -28.57
N THR A 354 -0.98 0.42 -29.01
CA THR A 354 -0.40 0.69 -30.34
C THR A 354 1.13 0.83 -30.23
N SER A 355 1.86 0.96 -31.35
CA SER A 355 3.32 1.12 -31.39
C SER A 355 3.83 2.24 -30.45
N GLU A 356 3.09 3.33 -30.32
CA GLU A 356 3.48 4.51 -29.51
C GLU A 356 2.66 4.72 -28.24
N THR A 357 1.41 4.23 -28.18
CA THR A 357 0.41 4.63 -27.17
C THR A 357 -0.25 3.43 -26.49
N THR A 358 -0.62 3.58 -25.21
CA THR A 358 -1.37 2.58 -24.43
C THR A 358 -2.66 3.22 -23.91
N SER A 359 -3.81 2.65 -24.26
CA SER A 359 -5.13 3.16 -23.88
C SER A 359 -5.66 2.46 -22.61
N LEU A 360 -6.40 3.21 -21.79
CA LEU A 360 -6.89 2.75 -20.50
C LEU A 360 -8.41 2.53 -20.51
N LEU A 361 -8.85 1.54 -19.74
CA LEU A 361 -10.22 1.16 -19.45
C LEU A 361 -10.51 1.53 -18.01
N GLY A 362 -11.44 2.46 -17.82
CA GLY A 362 -11.95 2.90 -16.53
C GLY A 362 -13.31 2.28 -16.24
N LYS A 363 -13.52 1.81 -15.01
CA LYS A 363 -14.78 1.21 -14.55
C LYS A 363 -15.19 1.81 -13.22
N SER A 364 -16.46 2.16 -13.09
CA SER A 364 -17.08 2.66 -11.85
C SER A 364 -18.41 1.93 -11.64
N GLY A 365 -18.61 1.29 -10.49
CA GLY A 365 -19.86 0.59 -10.22
C GLY A 365 -20.19 0.43 -8.75
N VAL A 366 -21.42 -0.02 -8.51
CA VAL A 366 -21.97 -0.37 -7.20
C VAL A 366 -22.10 -1.88 -7.13
N SER A 367 -21.81 -2.44 -5.96
CA SER A 367 -21.79 -3.87 -5.69
C SER A 367 -22.63 -4.24 -4.47
N LEU A 368 -23.19 -5.45 -4.49
CA LEU A 368 -23.92 -6.08 -3.40
C LEU A 368 -23.41 -7.52 -3.24
N ASP A 369 -22.84 -7.84 -2.08
CA ASP A 369 -22.23 -9.13 -1.78
C ASP A 369 -22.89 -9.78 -0.54
N ALA A 370 -23.17 -11.09 -0.64
CA ALA A 370 -23.46 -11.94 0.51
C ALA A 370 -22.15 -12.52 1.06
N MET A 371 -21.97 -12.49 2.37
CA MET A 371 -20.74 -12.90 3.06
C MET A 371 -20.98 -14.11 3.97
N LEU A 372 -20.01 -15.02 3.98
CA LEU A 372 -19.95 -16.20 4.83
C LEU A 372 -18.63 -16.20 5.61
N ASN A 373 -18.69 -16.37 6.93
CA ASN A 373 -17.55 -16.55 7.80
C ASN A 373 -17.56 -17.99 8.34
N PRO A 374 -16.70 -18.89 7.82
CA PRO A 374 -16.65 -20.30 8.24
C PRO A 374 -16.33 -20.48 9.73
N PHE A 375 -15.50 -19.60 10.32
CA PHE A 375 -15.18 -19.66 11.76
C PHE A 375 -16.32 -19.13 12.63
N GLY A 376 -17.30 -18.46 12.00
CA GLY A 376 -18.50 -17.94 12.63
C GLY A 376 -19.43 -19.03 13.17
N PHE A 377 -19.32 -20.27 12.68
CA PHE A 377 -20.08 -21.43 13.17
C PHE A 377 -19.59 -21.95 14.54
N THR A 378 -18.69 -21.21 15.21
CA THR A 378 -18.19 -21.54 16.54
C THR A 378 -19.03 -20.90 17.65
N ARG A 379 -19.23 -21.67 18.73
CA ARG A 379 -20.10 -21.33 19.86
C ARG A 379 -19.78 -20.01 20.56
N HIS A 380 -18.50 -19.72 20.74
CA HIS A 380 -18.00 -18.50 21.37
C HIS A 380 -17.18 -17.69 20.37
N TYR A 381 -17.71 -17.50 19.16
CA TYR A 381 -17.02 -16.74 18.14
C TYR A 381 -16.67 -15.34 18.65
N ASN A 382 -15.38 -15.03 18.65
CA ASN A 382 -14.88 -13.75 19.11
C ASN A 382 -14.58 -12.85 17.92
N TRP A 383 -15.32 -11.76 17.79
CA TRP A 383 -15.04 -10.73 16.78
C TRP A 383 -13.67 -10.07 16.94
N ASP A 384 -13.02 -10.20 18.10
CA ASP A 384 -11.67 -9.72 18.35
C ASP A 384 -10.59 -10.83 18.23
N SER A 385 -10.85 -11.92 17.50
CA SER A 385 -9.80 -12.90 17.16
C SER A 385 -8.64 -12.24 16.39
N THR A 386 -7.46 -12.86 16.42
CA THR A 386 -6.24 -12.30 15.81
C THR A 386 -6.29 -12.31 14.28
N VAL A 387 -6.90 -13.35 13.70
CA VAL A 387 -7.05 -13.53 12.25
C VAL A 387 -8.40 -14.19 11.93
N GLY A 388 -8.82 -14.09 10.67
CA GLY A 388 -9.94 -14.85 10.14
C GLY A 388 -10.09 -14.75 8.63
N VAL A 389 -11.08 -15.45 8.11
CA VAL A 389 -11.39 -15.55 6.67
C VAL A 389 -12.89 -15.42 6.46
N ASN A 390 -13.28 -14.61 5.48
CA ASN A 390 -14.66 -14.53 5.00
C ASN A 390 -14.67 -14.88 3.50
N LEU A 391 -15.72 -15.55 3.05
CA LEU A 391 -16.01 -15.78 1.63
C LEU A 391 -17.17 -14.87 1.24
N TYR A 392 -17.20 -14.39 0.00
CA TYR A 392 -18.36 -13.63 -0.47
C TYR A 392 -18.63 -13.86 -1.95
N GLY A 393 -19.91 -13.74 -2.30
CA GLY A 393 -20.40 -13.78 -3.67
C GLY A 393 -21.46 -12.70 -3.86
N GLY A 394 -21.45 -12.03 -5.01
CA GLY A 394 -22.25 -10.84 -5.22
C GLY A 394 -22.40 -10.42 -6.68
N TYR A 395 -23.03 -9.27 -6.86
CA TYR A 395 -23.32 -8.67 -8.16
C TYR A 395 -22.81 -7.23 -8.20
N GLU A 396 -22.27 -6.79 -9.35
CA GLU A 396 -21.77 -5.45 -9.62
C GLU A 396 -22.47 -4.86 -10.85
N MET A 397 -22.84 -3.59 -10.80
CA MET A 397 -23.36 -2.85 -11.95
C MET A 397 -22.80 -1.44 -11.99
N GLY A 398 -22.58 -0.90 -13.18
CA GLY A 398 -22.02 0.45 -13.30
C GLY A 398 -21.76 0.94 -14.71
N LEU A 399 -20.79 1.84 -14.84
CA LEU A 399 -20.34 2.45 -16.09
C LEU A 399 -18.90 2.03 -16.39
N LEU A 400 -18.65 1.64 -17.64
CA LEU A 400 -17.34 1.28 -18.16
C LEU A 400 -17.02 2.19 -19.34
N GLN A 401 -15.82 2.77 -19.32
CA GLN A 401 -15.34 3.75 -20.29
C GLN A 401 -13.99 3.29 -20.82
N PHE A 402 -13.84 3.24 -22.14
CA PHE A 402 -12.57 2.91 -22.77
C PHE A 402 -12.26 3.89 -23.90
N VAL A 403 -10.96 4.07 -24.14
CA VAL A 403 -10.43 4.91 -25.22
C VAL A 403 -9.94 3.97 -26.33
N HIS A 404 -10.35 4.19 -27.58
CA HIS A 404 -9.92 3.38 -28.73
C HIS A 404 -8.39 3.46 -28.94
N ALA A 405 -7.83 2.48 -29.65
CA ALA A 405 -6.38 2.37 -29.90
C ALA A 405 -5.79 3.57 -30.65
N ASN A 406 -6.61 4.27 -31.45
CA ASN A 406 -6.21 5.42 -32.26
C ASN A 406 -6.39 6.77 -31.56
N ILE A 407 -6.82 6.81 -30.29
CA ILE A 407 -7.04 8.03 -29.49
C ILE A 407 -8.16 8.96 -30.02
N SER A 408 -8.73 8.69 -31.19
CA SER A 408 -9.76 9.51 -31.85
C SER A 408 -11.09 9.56 -31.10
N ASP A 409 -11.53 8.43 -30.52
CA ASP A 409 -12.87 8.29 -29.94
C ASP A 409 -12.90 7.59 -28.59
N LYS A 410 -13.85 7.99 -27.74
CA LYS A 410 -14.17 7.37 -26.46
C LYS A 410 -15.53 6.69 -26.57
N ALA A 411 -15.61 5.43 -26.17
CA ALA A 411 -16.88 4.75 -25.96
C ALA A 411 -17.12 4.57 -24.46
N SER A 412 -18.35 4.85 -24.04
CA SER A 412 -18.83 4.64 -22.69
C SER A 412 -20.12 3.86 -22.73
N GLY A 413 -20.23 2.86 -21.87
CA GLY A 413 -21.40 2.00 -21.81
C GLY A 413 -21.63 1.50 -20.39
N ARG A 414 -22.82 1.02 -20.11
CA ARG A 414 -23.13 0.39 -18.82
C ARG A 414 -22.47 -0.98 -18.76
N TYR A 415 -22.15 -1.51 -17.60
CA TYR A 415 -21.72 -2.91 -17.46
C TYR A 415 -22.41 -3.54 -16.25
N ALA A 416 -22.46 -4.86 -16.25
CA ALA A 416 -22.78 -5.62 -15.06
C ALA A 416 -21.92 -6.87 -14.98
N GLY A 417 -21.76 -7.40 -13.77
CA GLY A 417 -20.89 -8.54 -13.55
C GLY A 417 -21.09 -9.26 -12.23
N TYR A 418 -20.71 -10.52 -12.22
CA TYR A 418 -20.71 -11.38 -11.04
C TYR A 418 -19.40 -11.28 -10.29
N ARG A 419 -19.46 -11.17 -8.97
CA ARG A 419 -18.29 -11.08 -8.10
C ARG A 419 -18.18 -12.32 -7.23
N LEU A 420 -17.00 -12.89 -7.17
CA LEU A 420 -16.65 -13.96 -6.23
C LEU A 420 -15.31 -13.61 -5.60
N GLY A 421 -15.17 -13.83 -4.30
CA GLY A 421 -13.90 -13.57 -3.64
C GLY A 421 -13.81 -14.08 -2.23
N ALA A 422 -12.62 -13.92 -1.67
CA ALA A 422 -12.32 -14.20 -0.29
C ALA A 422 -11.74 -12.94 0.37
N GLN A 423 -11.94 -12.80 1.66
CA GLN A 423 -11.40 -11.73 2.48
C GLN A 423 -10.67 -12.34 3.66
N PHE A 424 -9.34 -12.29 3.61
CA PHE A 424 -8.47 -12.61 4.73
C PHE A 424 -8.32 -11.36 5.58
N TRP A 425 -8.39 -11.49 6.90
CA TRP A 425 -8.24 -10.33 7.76
C TRP A 425 -7.40 -10.64 8.99
N ALA A 426 -6.65 -9.62 9.42
CA ALA A 426 -5.81 -9.65 10.61
C ALA A 426 -6.17 -8.47 11.53
N LYS A 427 -6.23 -8.73 12.83
CA LYS A 427 -6.56 -7.71 13.83
C LYS A 427 -5.38 -6.75 14.00
N ILE A 428 -5.65 -5.45 13.82
CA ILE A 428 -4.71 -4.38 14.15
C ILE A 428 -4.92 -3.94 15.60
N THR A 429 -6.18 -3.62 15.94
CA THR A 429 -6.66 -3.39 17.31
C THR A 429 -8.07 -3.97 17.39
N ASN A 430 -8.63 -4.12 18.59
CA ASN A 430 -10.05 -4.47 18.72
C ASN A 430 -10.86 -3.51 17.84
N ASP A 431 -11.78 -4.07 17.04
CA ASP A 431 -12.63 -3.36 16.07
C ASP A 431 -11.97 -2.77 14.81
N LEU A 432 -10.65 -2.86 14.64
CA LEU A 432 -9.94 -2.44 13.43
C LEU A 432 -9.14 -3.60 12.84
N ARG A 433 -9.41 -3.94 11.60
CA ARG A 433 -8.79 -5.06 10.90
C ARG A 433 -8.08 -4.58 9.64
N LEU A 434 -6.94 -5.18 9.35
CA LEU A 434 -6.33 -5.18 8.02
C LEU A 434 -7.03 -6.27 7.21
N THR A 435 -7.46 -5.96 5.99
CA THR A 435 -8.10 -6.91 5.08
C THR A 435 -7.26 -7.10 3.83
N PHE A 436 -7.23 -8.33 3.32
CA PHE A 436 -6.71 -8.69 2.01
C PHE A 436 -7.81 -9.44 1.26
N GLU A 437 -8.22 -8.88 0.12
CA GLU A 437 -9.35 -9.35 -0.67
C GLU A 437 -8.90 -9.71 -2.10
N PRO A 438 -8.57 -10.98 -2.37
CA PRO A 438 -8.58 -11.51 -3.73
C PRO A 438 -10.02 -11.63 -4.25
N ASN A 439 -10.30 -10.99 -5.37
CA ASN A 439 -11.61 -11.03 -6.01
C ASN A 439 -11.49 -11.35 -7.51
N TYR A 440 -12.53 -11.96 -8.03
CA TYR A 440 -12.73 -12.22 -9.45
C TYR A 440 -14.09 -11.68 -9.86
N ILE A 441 -14.12 -10.90 -10.94
CA ILE A 441 -15.30 -10.23 -11.46
C ILE A 441 -15.45 -10.64 -12.93
N LEU A 442 -16.53 -11.35 -13.24
CA LEU A 442 -16.91 -11.66 -14.62
C LEU A 442 -17.85 -10.55 -15.08
N MET A 443 -17.44 -9.74 -16.06
CA MET A 443 -18.17 -8.53 -16.45
C MET A 443 -18.55 -8.53 -17.94
N GLU A 444 -19.73 -8.00 -18.23
CA GLU A 444 -20.24 -7.83 -19.58
C GLU A 444 -20.49 -6.35 -19.85
N HIS A 445 -19.94 -5.82 -20.95
CA HIS A 445 -20.06 -4.41 -21.32
C HIS A 445 -21.24 -4.20 -22.28
N PHE A 446 -22.15 -3.30 -21.92
CA PHE A 446 -23.36 -2.91 -22.66
C PHE A 446 -23.16 -1.61 -23.46
N ASP A 447 -24.06 -1.35 -24.41
CA ASP A 447 -24.20 -0.08 -25.15
C ASP A 447 -22.95 0.40 -25.92
N ARG A 448 -22.28 -0.50 -26.65
CA ARG A 448 -21.21 -0.16 -27.61
C ARG A 448 -21.78 -0.12 -29.04
N PRO A 449 -21.32 0.81 -29.90
CA PRO A 449 -21.63 0.79 -31.34
C PRO A 449 -21.22 -0.50 -32.08
N ASP A 450 -20.17 -1.19 -31.60
CA ASP A 450 -19.54 -2.36 -32.26
C ASP A 450 -19.97 -3.75 -31.70
N GLY A 451 -20.96 -3.82 -30.81
CA GLY A 451 -21.44 -5.07 -30.20
C GLY A 451 -20.97 -5.35 -28.75
N ARG A 452 -21.44 -6.45 -28.13
CA ARG A 452 -21.17 -6.81 -26.72
C ARG A 452 -19.84 -7.56 -26.55
N LEU A 453 -19.04 -7.16 -25.55
CA LEU A 453 -17.77 -7.81 -25.19
C LEU A 453 -17.77 -8.27 -23.73
N ARG A 454 -17.21 -9.46 -23.49
CA ARG A 454 -17.00 -10.02 -22.16
C ARG A 454 -15.57 -9.75 -21.70
N TYR A 455 -15.43 -9.18 -20.51
CA TYR A 455 -14.15 -9.04 -19.83
C TYR A 455 -14.20 -9.79 -18.51
N SER A 456 -13.04 -10.18 -18.01
CA SER A 456 -12.92 -10.62 -16.63
C SER A 456 -11.85 -9.82 -15.93
N GLN A 457 -12.02 -9.60 -14.63
CA GLN A 457 -11.12 -8.82 -13.83
C GLN A 457 -10.76 -9.59 -12.57
N THR A 458 -9.47 -9.62 -12.25
CA THR A 458 -8.97 -10.12 -10.97
C THR A 458 -8.36 -8.95 -10.20
N ASP A 459 -8.85 -8.70 -8.99
CA ASP A 459 -8.23 -7.73 -8.08
C ASP A 459 -7.60 -8.42 -6.88
N PHE A 460 -6.51 -7.83 -6.41
CA PHE A 460 -5.90 -8.18 -5.13
C PHE A 460 -5.87 -6.93 -4.25
N LYS A 461 -6.85 -6.74 -3.39
CA LYS A 461 -7.03 -5.49 -2.64
C LYS A 461 -6.51 -5.63 -1.21
N LEU A 462 -5.82 -4.62 -0.71
CA LEU A 462 -5.47 -4.46 0.70
C LEU A 462 -6.30 -3.32 1.29
N GLY A 463 -6.91 -3.54 2.46
CA GLY A 463 -7.83 -2.59 3.05
C GLY A 463 -7.85 -2.55 4.56
N LEU A 464 -8.66 -1.65 5.09
CA LEU A 464 -8.95 -1.50 6.50
C LEU A 464 -10.45 -1.66 6.71
N ALA A 465 -10.83 -2.50 7.67
CA ALA A 465 -12.21 -2.69 8.09
C ALA A 465 -12.39 -2.24 9.55
N VAL A 466 -13.34 -1.35 9.78
CA VAL A 466 -13.77 -0.87 11.09
C VAL A 466 -15.10 -1.53 11.45
N LEU A 467 -15.16 -2.22 12.58
CA LEU A 467 -16.39 -2.83 13.11
C LEU A 467 -17.05 -1.89 14.10
N PHE A 468 -18.36 -1.76 14.06
CA PHE A 468 -19.12 -0.83 14.88
C PHE A 468 -19.57 -1.53 16.16
N ARG A 469 -19.40 -0.87 17.31
CA ARG A 469 -19.85 -1.40 18.61
C ARG A 469 -21.25 -0.91 18.93
N ASN A 470 -21.98 -1.68 19.73
CA ASN A 470 -23.25 -1.21 20.30
C ASN A 470 -23.01 -0.14 21.37
N LYS A 471 -23.97 0.75 21.59
CA LYS A 471 -23.86 1.91 22.50
C LYS A 471 -23.40 1.52 23.92
N LEU A 472 -23.92 0.42 24.47
CA LEU A 472 -23.54 -0.11 25.79
C LEU A 472 -22.06 -0.56 25.85
N GLN A 473 -21.54 -1.17 24.79
CA GLN A 473 -20.15 -1.64 24.68
C GLN A 473 -19.14 -0.51 24.41
N ARG A 474 -19.61 0.66 23.91
CA ARG A 474 -18.75 1.84 23.71
C ARG A 474 -18.40 2.52 25.05
N ASN A 475 -19.30 2.47 26.02
CA ASN A 475 -19.18 3.20 27.28
C ASN A 475 -18.39 2.46 28.37
N ASN A 476 -18.28 1.13 28.32
CA ASN A 476 -17.62 0.33 29.37
C ASN A 476 -16.08 0.39 29.40
N ASP A 477 -15.43 0.98 28.38
CA ASP A 477 -13.97 1.10 28.30
C ASP A 477 -13.45 2.52 28.57
N ALA A 478 -14.30 3.40 29.09
CA ALA A 478 -13.99 4.82 29.30
C ALA A 478 -13.18 5.08 30.59
N THR A 479 -12.25 4.20 30.98
CA THR A 479 -11.33 4.49 32.08
C THR A 479 -10.14 5.32 31.56
N PRO A 480 -9.98 6.59 31.98
CA PRO A 480 -8.88 7.43 31.51
C PRO A 480 -7.54 6.91 32.04
N ALA A 481 -6.66 6.48 31.14
CA ALA A 481 -5.31 6.07 31.49
C ALA A 481 -4.38 7.28 31.71
N LYS A 482 -3.47 7.19 32.68
CA LYS A 482 -2.33 8.12 32.85
C LYS A 482 -1.55 8.15 31.52
N ASN A 483 -1.55 9.27 30.79
CA ASN A 483 -1.00 9.48 29.41
C ASN A 483 -1.99 9.35 28.23
N ALA A 484 -3.29 9.43 28.48
CA ALA A 484 -4.32 9.68 27.49
C ALA A 484 -4.04 10.91 26.59
N LEU A 485 -4.32 10.83 25.28
CA LEU A 485 -4.45 12.06 24.46
C LEU A 485 -5.64 12.86 24.99
N PRO A 486 -5.56 14.20 25.06
CA PRO A 486 -6.71 15.00 25.44
C PRO A 486 -7.85 14.86 24.42
N GLU A 487 -9.09 15.01 24.88
CA GLU A 487 -10.31 14.91 24.05
C GLU A 487 -10.39 16.02 22.99
N SER A 488 -9.78 17.18 23.28
CA SER A 488 -9.64 18.34 22.41
C SER A 488 -8.18 18.80 22.41
N GLY A 489 -7.72 19.38 21.30
CA GLY A 489 -6.31 19.81 21.24
C GLY A 489 -5.81 20.21 19.86
N PHE A 490 -4.78 21.04 19.85
CA PHE A 490 -4.05 21.38 18.62
C PHE A 490 -3.17 20.22 18.16
N PHE A 491 -3.10 20.03 16.86
CA PHE A 491 -2.19 19.08 16.23
C PHE A 491 -1.60 19.68 14.95
N MET A 492 -0.40 19.24 14.61
CA MET A 492 0.25 19.59 13.35
C MET A 492 0.89 18.35 12.74
N GLY A 493 1.05 18.31 11.43
CA GLY A 493 1.69 17.20 10.76
C GLY A 493 2.31 17.61 9.45
N GLY A 494 3.29 16.82 9.02
CA GLY A 494 3.96 16.98 7.74
C GLY A 494 4.37 15.63 7.18
N GLY A 495 4.33 15.50 5.87
CA GLY A 495 4.62 14.26 5.18
C GLY A 495 5.07 14.46 3.75
N LEU A 496 5.57 13.37 3.17
CA LEU A 496 5.96 13.29 1.78
C LEU A 496 5.11 12.22 1.10
N GLY A 497 4.86 12.41 -0.20
CA GLY A 497 3.86 11.60 -0.88
C GLY A 497 4.10 11.36 -2.36
N TRP A 498 3.20 10.59 -2.94
CA TRP A 498 3.11 10.31 -4.37
C TRP A 498 1.70 10.64 -4.85
N ASN A 499 1.54 10.91 -6.13
CA ASN A 499 0.24 11.19 -6.73
C ASN A 499 0.02 10.35 -7.97
N THR A 500 -1.24 10.03 -8.21
CA THR A 500 -1.68 9.37 -9.44
C THR A 500 -2.87 10.13 -9.99
N THR A 501 -2.66 10.79 -11.12
CA THR A 501 -3.75 11.37 -11.92
C THR A 501 -4.32 10.31 -12.85
N ILE A 502 -5.64 10.31 -12.98
CA ILE A 502 -6.39 9.36 -13.81
C ILE A 502 -6.20 9.72 -15.29
N ASN A 503 -5.49 8.87 -16.03
CA ASN A 503 -5.23 9.10 -17.46
C ASN A 503 -6.27 8.42 -18.34
N LYS A 504 -6.51 9.00 -19.52
CA LYS A 504 -7.22 8.42 -20.67
C LYS A 504 -6.30 7.48 -21.46
N TRP A 505 -5.07 7.91 -21.75
CA TRP A 505 -4.05 7.15 -22.47
C TRP A 505 -2.64 7.62 -22.04
N ARG A 506 -1.60 6.84 -22.35
CA ARG A 506 -0.19 7.19 -22.06
C ARG A 506 0.78 6.69 -23.13
N TYR A 507 1.95 7.33 -23.27
CA TYR A 507 3.03 6.83 -24.13
C TYR A 507 3.68 5.55 -23.58
N THR A 508 3.88 4.58 -24.46
CA THR A 508 4.45 3.26 -24.12
C THR A 508 5.89 3.35 -23.64
N GLY A 509 6.24 2.64 -22.56
CA GLY A 509 7.63 2.50 -22.10
C GLY A 509 8.23 3.73 -21.42
N LYS A 510 7.42 4.77 -21.15
CA LYS A 510 7.84 5.98 -20.45
C LYS A 510 7.36 5.98 -19.01
N SER A 511 8.29 5.83 -18.06
CA SER A 511 7.98 5.82 -16.64
C SER A 511 7.69 7.23 -16.11
N ARG A 512 6.67 7.33 -15.24
CA ARG A 512 6.53 8.47 -14.33
C ARG A 512 7.57 8.28 -13.22
N GLY A 513 8.46 9.25 -13.03
CA GLY A 513 9.50 9.16 -12.01
C GLY A 513 8.94 9.05 -10.58
N LEU A 514 9.80 8.70 -9.63
CA LEU A 514 9.45 8.23 -8.27
C LEU A 514 9.19 9.33 -7.20
N LEU A 515 9.01 10.62 -7.55
CA LEU A 515 9.21 11.74 -6.61
C LEU A 515 8.11 12.83 -6.69
N LEU A 516 7.73 13.57 -5.64
CA LEU A 516 7.87 13.51 -4.17
C LEU A 516 7.01 14.70 -3.66
N ASN A 517 5.70 14.49 -3.52
CA ASN A 517 4.74 15.52 -3.08
C ASN A 517 5.03 15.92 -1.64
N PHE A 518 4.71 17.16 -1.28
CA PHE A 518 4.83 17.64 0.10
C PHE A 518 3.45 17.95 0.66
N ASN A 519 3.19 17.49 1.88
CA ASN A 519 1.97 17.74 2.64
C ASN A 519 2.34 18.37 3.97
N GLY A 520 1.66 19.44 4.34
CA GLY A 520 1.71 20.03 5.69
C GLY A 520 0.32 20.41 6.16
N PHE A 521 0.01 20.18 7.43
CA PHE A 521 -1.27 20.57 8.01
C PHE A 521 -1.17 20.99 9.48
N VAL A 522 -2.10 21.85 9.89
CA VAL A 522 -2.32 22.25 11.29
C VAL A 522 -3.82 22.18 11.55
N GLY A 523 -4.23 21.64 12.70
CA GLY A 523 -5.63 21.51 13.04
C GLY A 523 -5.90 21.53 14.53
N TYR A 524 -7.19 21.61 14.87
CA TYR A 524 -7.70 21.62 16.23
C TYR A 524 -8.86 20.62 16.34
N ASN A 525 -8.76 19.67 17.26
CA ASN A 525 -9.88 18.80 17.61
C ASN A 525 -10.75 19.50 18.64
N PHE A 526 -12.03 19.72 18.32
CA PHE A 526 -13.01 20.32 19.24
C PHE A 526 -13.48 19.33 20.29
N ASN A 527 -13.59 18.05 19.92
CA ASN A 527 -14.01 16.95 20.79
C ASN A 527 -13.41 15.62 20.30
N MET A 528 -13.78 14.52 20.96
CA MET A 528 -13.28 13.16 20.67
C MET A 528 -13.61 12.63 19.26
N TYR A 529 -14.53 13.26 18.53
CA TYR A 529 -15.02 12.85 17.21
C TYR A 529 -14.70 13.85 16.10
N SER A 530 -14.63 15.15 16.40
CA SER A 530 -14.68 16.24 15.42
C SER A 530 -13.52 17.21 15.59
N GLY A 531 -12.95 17.66 14.47
CA GLY A 531 -11.92 18.69 14.43
C GLY A 531 -11.94 19.48 13.13
N ALA A 532 -11.21 20.59 13.10
CA ALA A 532 -10.93 21.38 11.90
C ALA A 532 -9.43 21.33 11.58
N LYS A 533 -9.07 21.32 10.30
CA LYS A 533 -7.69 21.21 9.83
C LYS A 533 -7.47 22.10 8.60
N LEU A 534 -6.41 22.90 8.62
CA LEU A 534 -5.88 23.59 7.45
C LEU A 534 -4.73 22.78 6.87
N MET A 535 -4.76 22.51 5.56
CA MET A 535 -3.80 21.64 4.89
C MET A 535 -3.26 22.29 3.61
N VAL A 536 -1.96 22.07 3.35
CA VAL A 536 -1.25 22.55 2.17
C VAL A 536 -0.56 21.36 1.49
N ASP A 537 -0.93 21.09 0.25
CA ASP A 537 -0.39 20.01 -0.58
C ASP A 537 0.28 20.54 -1.84
N TYR A 538 1.59 20.30 -1.98
CA TYR A 538 2.32 20.53 -3.21
C TYR A 538 2.38 19.26 -4.05
N VAL A 539 1.74 19.29 -5.21
CA VAL A 539 1.53 18.13 -6.09
C VAL A 539 2.18 18.38 -7.45
N ALA A 540 3.13 17.52 -7.82
CA ALA A 540 3.79 17.57 -9.13
C ALA A 540 3.40 16.34 -9.96
N ASN A 541 2.84 16.54 -11.15
CA ASN A 541 2.44 15.46 -12.04
C ASN A 541 3.13 15.55 -13.42
N PRO A 542 4.09 14.66 -13.72
CA PRO A 542 4.75 14.63 -15.02
C PRO A 542 3.95 13.88 -16.10
N ILE A 543 3.80 14.50 -17.26
CA ILE A 543 3.15 13.96 -18.46
C ILE A 543 4.10 14.09 -19.65
N TRP A 544 4.10 13.12 -20.56
CA TRP A 544 4.92 13.15 -21.78
C TRP A 544 4.10 13.72 -22.94
N GLN A 545 4.64 14.67 -23.71
CA GLN A 545 3.98 15.30 -24.85
C GLN A 545 4.89 15.26 -26.08
N LYS A 546 4.32 15.20 -27.29
CA LYS A 546 5.09 15.35 -28.54
C LYS A 546 5.32 16.85 -28.78
N ASN A 547 6.57 17.24 -29.02
CA ASN A 547 6.89 18.58 -29.52
C ASN A 547 6.61 18.64 -31.03
N GLY A 548 6.54 19.85 -31.60
CA GLY A 548 6.31 20.08 -33.03
C GLY A 548 7.34 19.43 -33.99
N SER A 549 8.45 18.90 -33.47
CA SER A 549 9.46 18.13 -34.22
C SER A 549 9.31 16.61 -34.12
N GLY A 550 8.24 16.10 -33.50
CA GLY A 550 8.00 14.66 -33.32
C GLY A 550 8.70 14.02 -32.11
N SER A 551 9.59 14.74 -31.43
CA SER A 551 10.29 14.26 -30.21
C SER A 551 9.42 14.36 -28.95
N LEU A 552 9.46 13.34 -28.09
CA LEU A 552 8.71 13.27 -26.84
C LEU A 552 9.43 14.03 -25.71
N SER A 553 8.82 15.12 -25.22
CA SER A 553 9.30 15.90 -24.08
C SER A 553 8.47 15.64 -22.81
N LYS A 554 9.08 15.79 -21.64
CA LYS A 554 8.42 15.61 -20.34
C LYS A 554 7.96 16.96 -19.81
N PHE A 555 6.65 17.20 -19.82
CA PHE A 555 5.99 18.34 -19.18
C PHE A 555 5.60 17.99 -17.75
N THR A 556 5.60 18.92 -16.81
CA THR A 556 5.23 18.64 -15.40
C THR A 556 4.27 19.71 -14.88
N TYR A 557 3.03 19.30 -14.62
CA TYR A 557 2.03 20.14 -13.96
C TYR A 557 2.41 20.27 -12.48
N LYS A 558 2.42 21.49 -11.98
CA LYS A 558 2.77 21.82 -10.59
C LYS A 558 1.62 22.60 -9.99
N ASN A 559 0.90 21.95 -9.08
CA ASN A 559 -0.29 22.49 -8.44
C ASN A 559 -0.07 22.49 -6.92
N THR A 560 -0.41 23.59 -6.27
CA THR A 560 -0.44 23.72 -4.81
C THR A 560 -1.89 23.81 -4.37
N PHE A 561 -2.31 22.95 -3.46
CA PHE A 561 -3.64 22.95 -2.86
C PHE A 561 -3.56 23.55 -1.47
N VAL A 562 -4.46 24.46 -1.15
CA VAL A 562 -4.68 24.98 0.21
C VAL A 562 -6.12 24.65 0.59
N SER A 563 -6.33 23.83 1.61
CA SER A 563 -7.67 23.33 1.97
C SER A 563 -8.02 23.58 3.44
N ALA A 564 -9.32 23.79 3.66
CA ALA A 564 -9.91 23.89 4.98
C ALA A 564 -10.84 22.70 5.20
N ASP A 565 -10.34 21.70 5.92
CA ASP A 565 -10.99 20.40 6.06
C ASP A 565 -11.69 20.28 7.41
N TYR A 566 -12.90 19.74 7.40
CA TYR A 566 -13.52 19.17 8.61
C TYR A 566 -13.02 17.73 8.77
N GLN A 567 -12.51 17.40 9.96
CA GLN A 567 -11.96 16.09 10.30
C GLN A 567 -12.90 15.36 11.26
N PHE A 568 -13.24 14.12 10.91
CA PHE A 568 -14.08 13.22 11.68
C PHE A 568 -13.35 11.93 12.04
N ASN A 569 -13.20 11.66 13.33
CA ASN A 569 -12.59 10.45 13.85
C ASN A 569 -13.60 9.30 13.85
N VAL A 570 -13.63 8.57 12.73
CA VAL A 570 -14.52 7.42 12.52
C VAL A 570 -14.25 6.32 13.54
N LEU A 571 -12.99 6.07 13.89
CA LEU A 571 -12.69 4.98 14.82
C LEU A 571 -13.28 5.27 16.21
N ASN A 572 -13.12 6.48 16.73
CA ASN A 572 -13.73 6.86 18.01
C ASN A 572 -15.25 6.86 17.93
N ALA A 573 -15.83 7.40 16.85
CA ALA A 573 -17.28 7.43 16.67
C ALA A 573 -17.90 6.03 16.65
N MET A 574 -17.26 5.07 15.96
CA MET A 574 -17.82 3.74 15.74
C MET A 574 -17.52 2.74 16.86
N THR A 575 -16.40 2.90 17.57
CA THR A 575 -15.90 1.91 18.54
C THR A 575 -15.86 2.44 19.98
N GLY A 576 -16.21 3.70 20.20
CA GLY A 576 -16.06 4.39 21.49
C GLY A 576 -14.67 5.00 21.64
N TYR A 577 -14.62 6.11 22.37
CA TYR A 577 -13.38 6.82 22.68
C TYR A 577 -12.57 6.02 23.70
N ARG A 578 -11.35 5.66 23.31
CA ARG A 578 -10.38 4.96 24.19
C ARG A 578 -9.05 5.72 24.15
N PRO A 579 -8.71 6.50 25.20
CA PRO A 579 -7.56 7.41 25.14
C PRO A 579 -6.20 6.71 24.96
N GLY A 580 -6.08 5.45 25.40
CA GLY A 580 -4.87 4.61 25.25
C GLY A 580 -4.73 3.90 23.90
N ARG A 581 -5.70 4.05 22.98
CA ARG A 581 -5.67 3.38 21.66
C ARG A 581 -4.54 3.97 20.80
N ARG A 582 -3.64 3.10 20.31
CA ARG A 582 -2.50 3.52 19.46
C ARG A 582 -2.90 3.82 18.02
N TRP A 583 -3.87 3.08 17.48
CA TRP A 583 -4.36 3.28 16.12
C TRP A 583 -5.52 4.26 16.08
N ASN A 584 -5.57 5.10 15.05
CA ASN A 584 -6.66 6.02 14.82
C ASN A 584 -7.00 6.11 13.32
N VAL A 585 -8.30 6.26 13.02
CA VAL A 585 -8.79 6.41 11.64
C VAL A 585 -9.64 7.66 11.58
N GLU A 586 -9.23 8.60 10.75
CA GLU A 586 -9.85 9.91 10.58
C GLU A 586 -10.25 10.07 9.11
N LEU A 587 -11.48 10.53 8.85
CA LEU A 587 -11.91 11.01 7.54
C LEU A 587 -11.90 12.53 7.56
N TYR A 588 -11.59 13.16 6.45
CA TYR A 588 -11.64 14.62 6.34
C TYR A 588 -12.05 15.07 4.95
N GLY A 589 -12.66 16.24 4.85
CA GLY A 589 -13.00 16.84 3.58
C GLY A 589 -13.43 18.29 3.73
N GLY A 590 -13.31 19.05 2.65
CA GLY A 590 -13.63 20.47 2.63
C GLY A 590 -13.32 21.16 1.30
N PRO A 591 -13.55 22.48 1.23
CA PRO A 591 -13.14 23.28 0.08
C PRO A 591 -11.61 23.37 0.00
N SER A 592 -11.08 23.36 -1.23
CA SER A 592 -9.66 23.52 -1.51
C SER A 592 -9.42 24.56 -2.59
N MET A 593 -8.52 25.50 -2.37
CA MET A 593 -8.04 26.45 -3.38
C MET A 593 -6.87 25.82 -4.15
N VAL A 594 -6.90 25.90 -5.47
CA VAL A 594 -5.88 25.34 -6.36
C VAL A 594 -5.08 26.47 -6.99
N LEU A 595 -3.77 26.46 -6.73
CA LEU A 595 -2.81 27.40 -7.29
C LEU A 595 -1.92 26.65 -8.28
N SER A 596 -2.06 26.94 -9.58
CA SER A 596 -1.21 26.33 -10.60
C SER A 596 -0.16 27.31 -11.13
N LYS A 597 1.06 26.82 -11.35
CA LYS A 597 2.09 27.59 -12.05
C LYS A 597 1.74 27.79 -13.54
N TYR A 598 0.83 26.96 -14.07
CA TYR A 598 0.29 27.04 -15.42
C TYR A 598 -1.04 27.81 -15.39
N GLY A 599 -1.20 28.81 -16.26
CA GLY A 599 -2.41 29.66 -16.33
C GLY A 599 -2.49 30.79 -15.30
N LYS A 600 -1.67 30.81 -14.23
CA LYS A 600 -1.66 31.83 -13.15
C LYS A 600 -3.06 32.16 -12.59
N LYS A 601 -3.97 31.18 -12.55
CA LYS A 601 -5.32 31.33 -12.00
C LYS A 601 -5.43 30.57 -10.68
N ALA A 602 -6.18 31.16 -9.75
CA ALA A 602 -6.57 30.54 -8.51
C ALA A 602 -8.04 30.11 -8.64
N ASP A 603 -8.29 28.81 -8.66
CA ASP A 603 -9.66 28.29 -8.74
C ASP A 603 -10.03 27.55 -7.45
N ILE A 604 -11.34 27.39 -7.25
CA ILE A 604 -11.91 26.64 -6.13
C ILE A 604 -12.15 25.20 -6.57
N GLY A 605 -11.72 24.27 -5.74
CA GLY A 605 -11.96 22.84 -5.83
C GLY A 605 -12.46 22.29 -4.50
N ALA A 606 -12.51 20.96 -4.42
CA ALA A 606 -12.88 20.25 -3.19
C ALA A 606 -11.91 19.10 -2.94
N ASN A 607 -11.75 18.74 -1.68
CA ASN A 607 -10.98 17.57 -1.30
C ASN A 607 -11.78 16.62 -0.40
N PHE A 608 -11.41 15.35 -0.46
CA PHE A 608 -11.89 14.34 0.45
C PHE A 608 -10.78 13.32 0.67
N GLY A 609 -10.52 12.95 1.93
CA GLY A 609 -9.45 12.03 2.24
C GLY A 609 -9.66 11.27 3.54
N GLY A 610 -8.84 10.23 3.71
CA GLY A 610 -8.75 9.45 4.93
C GLY A 610 -7.32 9.40 5.44
N MET A 611 -7.15 9.39 6.75
CA MET A 611 -5.87 9.26 7.44
C MET A 611 -5.92 8.12 8.44
N LEU A 612 -5.01 7.15 8.27
CA LEU A 612 -4.66 6.15 9.26
C LEU A 612 -3.46 6.67 10.04
N SER A 613 -3.53 6.67 11.37
CA SER A 613 -2.39 7.04 12.21
C SER A 613 -2.09 6.01 13.29
N TYR A 614 -0.80 5.84 13.58
CA TYR A 614 -0.28 4.96 14.61
C TYR A 614 0.57 5.77 15.60
N ARG A 615 0.15 5.77 16.85
CA ARG A 615 0.80 6.46 17.97
C ARG A 615 2.07 5.70 18.37
N VAL A 616 3.22 6.30 18.09
CA VAL A 616 4.55 5.76 18.46
C VAL A 616 4.97 6.27 19.83
N LEU A 617 4.71 7.55 20.13
CA LEU A 617 4.93 8.19 21.44
C LEU A 617 3.63 8.84 21.92
N PRO A 618 3.49 9.21 23.21
CA PRO A 618 2.24 9.78 23.74
C PRO A 618 1.63 10.93 22.90
N TYR A 619 2.49 11.70 22.21
CA TYR A 619 2.10 12.86 21.40
C TYR A 619 2.54 12.79 19.93
N LEU A 620 3.28 11.75 19.53
CA LEU A 620 3.77 11.58 18.15
C LEU A 620 3.12 10.34 17.52
N SER A 621 2.47 10.56 16.39
CA SER A 621 1.86 9.52 15.57
C SER A 621 2.46 9.54 14.17
N LEU A 622 2.76 8.37 13.62
CA LEU A 622 3.00 8.24 12.19
C LEU A 622 1.65 8.16 11.49
N PHE A 623 1.52 8.75 10.30
CA PHE A 623 0.28 8.69 9.54
C PHE A 623 0.53 8.31 8.09
N TYR A 624 -0.48 7.66 7.52
CA TYR A 624 -0.66 7.44 6.10
C TYR A 624 -2.00 8.07 5.72
N SER A 625 -2.01 8.93 4.70
CA SER A 625 -3.24 9.56 4.22
C SER A 625 -3.40 9.41 2.72
N HIS A 626 -4.65 9.27 2.30
CA HIS A 626 -5.06 9.26 0.90
C HIS A 626 -6.09 10.38 0.70
N THR A 627 -5.73 11.41 -0.06
CA THR A 627 -6.58 12.56 -0.39
C THR A 627 -6.89 12.56 -1.88
N VAL A 628 -8.16 12.70 -2.21
CA VAL A 628 -8.64 12.93 -3.57
C VAL A 628 -8.96 14.41 -3.72
N TYR A 629 -8.33 15.06 -4.69
CA TYR A 629 -8.60 16.45 -5.06
C TYR A 629 -9.42 16.51 -6.34
N TRP A 630 -10.50 17.29 -6.30
CA TRP A 630 -11.28 17.67 -7.46
C TRP A 630 -11.03 19.14 -7.79
N MET A 631 -10.68 19.41 -9.05
CA MET A 631 -10.39 20.76 -9.54
C MET A 631 -10.95 20.98 -10.94
N PRO A 632 -11.11 22.24 -11.38
CA PRO A 632 -11.48 22.55 -12.77
C PRO A 632 -10.51 21.99 -13.81
N SER A 633 -11.02 21.70 -15.00
CA SER A 633 -10.26 21.10 -16.10
C SER A 633 -9.09 21.98 -16.59
N SER A 634 -9.18 23.31 -16.40
CA SER A 634 -8.16 24.32 -16.74
C SER A 634 -6.78 24.04 -16.14
N HIS A 635 -6.71 23.37 -14.99
CA HIS A 635 -5.46 23.07 -14.28
C HIS A 635 -4.74 21.80 -14.79
N TYR A 636 -5.38 21.03 -15.65
CA TYR A 636 -4.84 19.86 -16.33
C TYR A 636 -5.30 19.85 -17.79
N ASP A 637 -4.84 20.84 -18.55
CA ASP A 637 -5.11 20.97 -19.98
C ASP A 637 -4.28 19.96 -20.78
N SER A 638 -4.72 18.69 -20.79
CA SER A 638 -4.12 17.62 -21.58
C SER A 638 -5.14 16.55 -21.94
N ASP A 639 -5.17 16.18 -23.22
CA ASP A 639 -6.01 15.08 -23.75
C ASP A 639 -5.66 13.70 -23.16
N GLN A 640 -4.52 13.58 -22.47
CA GLN A 640 -4.12 12.37 -21.75
C GLN A 640 -4.84 12.18 -20.42
N ILE A 641 -5.52 13.19 -19.87
CA ILE A 641 -6.16 13.13 -18.54
C ILE A 641 -7.68 13.10 -18.66
N TYR A 642 -8.34 12.39 -17.74
CA TYR A 642 -9.79 12.51 -17.54
C TYR A 642 -10.12 13.86 -16.89
N THR A 643 -10.75 14.75 -17.67
CA THR A 643 -11.09 16.13 -17.28
C THR A 643 -12.59 16.41 -17.20
N THR A 644 -13.45 15.42 -17.46
CA THR A 644 -14.92 15.56 -17.47
C THR A 644 -15.52 14.76 -16.31
N PRO A 645 -16.24 15.37 -15.35
CA PRO A 645 -16.66 16.78 -15.24
C PRO A 645 -15.62 17.74 -14.63
N GLY A 646 -14.46 17.25 -14.20
CA GLY A 646 -13.29 18.04 -13.79
C GLY A 646 -12.06 17.14 -13.66
N ALA A 647 -10.90 17.72 -13.34
CA ALA A 647 -9.68 16.94 -13.16
C ALA A 647 -9.60 16.37 -11.73
N ILE A 648 -9.28 15.08 -11.62
CA ILE A 648 -9.15 14.38 -10.33
C ILE A 648 -7.70 13.95 -10.10
N SER A 649 -7.14 14.29 -8.94
CA SER A 649 -5.80 13.87 -8.53
C SER A 649 -5.85 13.12 -7.21
N ASN A 650 -5.34 11.89 -7.20
CA ASN A 650 -5.15 11.11 -5.98
C ASN A 650 -3.77 11.44 -5.41
N VAL A 651 -3.70 11.77 -4.12
CA VAL A 651 -2.48 12.13 -3.39
C VAL A 651 -2.35 11.21 -2.18
N LEU A 652 -1.25 10.47 -2.13
CA LEU A 652 -0.90 9.51 -1.09
C LEU A 652 0.26 10.09 -0.30
N THR A 653 0.12 10.26 1.01
CA THR A 653 1.14 10.90 1.86
C THR A 653 1.47 10.00 3.04
N VAL A 654 2.76 9.89 3.37
CA VAL A 654 3.25 9.29 4.62
C VAL A 654 3.99 10.37 5.40
N GLY A 655 3.71 10.48 6.70
CA GLY A 655 4.30 11.53 7.51
C GLY A 655 4.18 11.32 9.01
N ALA A 656 4.46 12.39 9.75
CA ALA A 656 4.34 12.43 11.20
C ALA A 656 3.33 13.51 11.62
N LYS A 657 2.45 13.15 12.55
CA LYS A 657 1.45 14.00 13.20
C LYS A 657 1.82 14.14 14.67
N TYR A 658 1.83 15.36 15.18
CA TYR A 658 2.22 15.70 16.54
C TYR A 658 1.12 16.49 17.25
N HIS A 659 0.79 16.09 18.48
CA HIS A 659 -0.18 16.77 19.33
C HIS A 659 0.50 17.86 20.18
N LEU A 660 0.05 19.11 20.03
CA LEU A 660 0.68 20.30 20.59
C LEU A 660 0.41 20.47 22.10
N ASP A 661 -0.68 19.92 22.65
CA ASP A 661 -0.87 19.89 24.12
C ASP A 661 0.23 19.09 24.81
N GLY A 662 0.67 18.05 24.10
CA GLY A 662 1.83 17.26 24.40
C GLY A 662 3.13 18.01 24.25
N PHE A 663 3.29 18.81 23.19
CA PHE A 663 4.43 19.72 23.05
C PHE A 663 4.56 20.67 24.24
N ILE A 664 3.47 21.32 24.63
CA ILE A 664 3.48 22.33 25.69
C ILE A 664 3.69 21.67 27.06
N ARG A 665 3.05 20.52 27.34
CA ARG A 665 3.30 19.73 28.56
C ARG A 665 4.67 19.06 28.56
N THR A 666 5.14 18.56 27.43
CA THR A 666 6.47 17.93 27.28
C THR A 666 7.55 18.98 27.35
N ILE A 667 7.39 20.20 26.83
CA ILE A 667 8.32 21.32 27.04
C ILE A 667 8.31 21.76 28.50
N LYS A 668 7.12 21.91 29.11
CA LYS A 668 7.00 22.24 30.54
C LYS A 668 7.57 21.15 31.46
N ASN A 669 7.48 19.87 31.08
CA ASN A 669 7.87 18.70 31.89
C ASN A 669 9.01 17.87 31.26
N LEU A 670 9.77 18.45 30.31
CA LEU A 670 10.89 17.76 29.64
C LEU A 670 11.89 17.40 30.75
N PRO A 671 12.73 16.36 30.61
CA PRO A 671 13.72 16.00 31.62
C PRO A 671 14.78 17.08 31.83
N TRP A 672 14.68 18.24 31.16
CA TRP A 672 15.65 19.31 31.32
C TRP A 672 15.78 19.86 32.77
N LYS A 673 14.83 19.54 33.65
CA LYS A 673 14.91 19.84 35.09
C LYS A 673 15.44 18.70 35.95
N THR A 674 15.46 17.44 35.48
CA THR A 674 15.73 16.25 36.33
C THR A 674 16.59 15.16 35.71
N ALA A 675 17.09 15.31 34.48
CA ALA A 675 18.16 14.43 33.97
C ALA A 675 19.51 14.91 34.53
N PRO A 676 20.44 14.03 34.92
CA PRO A 676 21.73 14.44 35.50
C PRO A 676 22.60 15.33 34.59
N SER A 677 22.20 15.49 33.32
CA SER A 677 22.91 16.27 32.30
C SER A 677 21.97 17.10 31.43
N SER A 678 20.82 17.51 31.95
CA SER A 678 19.81 18.20 31.18
C SER A 678 20.20 19.60 30.67
N GLY A 679 20.03 19.83 29.37
CA GLY A 679 19.88 21.18 28.80
C GLY A 679 21.14 21.85 28.24
N LEU A 680 22.03 21.12 27.54
CA LEU A 680 23.39 21.61 27.32
C LEU A 680 23.75 21.68 25.85
N HIS A 681 23.76 22.90 25.34
CA HIS A 681 24.37 23.30 24.09
C HIS A 681 25.78 22.71 23.97
N ARG A 682 25.98 21.83 22.99
CA ARG A 682 27.30 21.24 22.70
C ARG A 682 27.64 21.46 21.25
N LEU A 683 28.77 22.10 21.02
CA LEU A 683 29.35 22.19 19.71
C LEU A 683 30.08 20.89 19.36
N PHE A 684 30.26 20.63 18.08
CA PHE A 684 31.07 19.54 17.58
C PHE A 684 31.65 19.89 16.22
N LEU A 685 32.78 19.26 15.89
CA LEU A 685 33.39 19.30 14.57
C LEU A 685 33.24 17.93 13.92
N ASP A 686 32.66 17.92 12.72
CA ASP A 686 32.47 16.74 11.88
C ASP A 686 33.41 16.86 10.67
N TYR A 687 34.29 15.88 10.50
CA TYR A 687 35.07 15.69 9.28
C TYR A 687 34.68 14.36 8.63
N GLY A 688 34.49 14.31 7.31
CA GLY A 688 34.16 13.08 6.59
C GLY A 688 34.82 13.03 5.22
N TYR A 689 35.33 11.84 4.86
CA TYR A 689 35.90 11.54 3.54
C TYR A 689 35.23 10.28 2.99
N GLY A 690 34.97 10.23 1.69
CA GLY A 690 34.43 9.02 1.08
C GLY A 690 34.19 9.17 -0.41
N TYR A 691 33.24 8.38 -0.90
CA TYR A 691 32.94 8.29 -2.32
C TYR A 691 31.50 8.72 -2.60
N ALA A 692 31.31 9.35 -3.75
CA ALA A 692 30.03 9.82 -4.20
C ALA A 692 29.82 9.49 -5.68
N ASN A 693 28.66 8.96 -5.99
CA ASN A 693 28.19 8.77 -7.34
C ASN A 693 27.56 10.07 -7.82
N TYR A 694 28.12 10.64 -8.90
CA TYR A 694 27.60 11.78 -9.62
C TYR A 694 27.12 11.31 -10.99
N PRO A 695 25.94 10.68 -11.09
CA PRO A 695 25.39 10.27 -12.37
C PRO A 695 24.95 11.53 -13.14
N MET A 696 25.92 12.18 -13.76
CA MET A 696 25.78 13.43 -14.47
C MET A 696 26.47 13.24 -15.81
N LEU A 697 25.76 13.62 -16.89
CA LEU A 697 26.23 13.59 -18.28
C LEU A 697 26.57 12.18 -18.81
N PRO A 698 26.82 11.95 -20.12
CA PRO A 698 26.77 10.62 -20.74
C PRO A 698 28.06 9.82 -20.47
N SER A 699 28.50 9.77 -19.22
CA SER A 699 29.43 8.75 -18.76
C SER A 699 28.68 7.43 -18.56
N LYS A 700 29.34 6.31 -18.85
CA LYS A 700 28.80 4.98 -18.53
C LYS A 700 28.65 4.93 -17.01
N GLY A 701 27.47 4.62 -16.46
CA GLY A 701 27.16 4.79 -15.03
C GLY A 701 28.07 4.08 -14.00
N LYS A 702 28.99 3.23 -14.46
CA LYS A 702 30.08 2.65 -13.65
C LYS A 702 31.26 3.60 -13.41
N ASP A 703 31.46 4.57 -14.29
CA ASP A 703 32.61 5.48 -14.34
C ASP A 703 32.33 6.80 -13.59
N SER A 704 31.08 7.04 -13.15
CA SER A 704 30.59 8.27 -12.51
C SER A 704 30.90 8.40 -11.00
N TRP A 705 31.66 7.46 -10.43
CA TRP A 705 32.06 7.49 -9.02
C TRP A 705 33.25 8.44 -8.80
N GLY A 706 33.14 9.23 -7.75
CA GLY A 706 34.07 10.28 -7.38
C GLY A 706 34.37 10.31 -5.90
N THR A 707 35.30 11.18 -5.49
CA THR A 707 35.63 11.43 -4.08
C THR A 707 34.74 12.55 -3.52
N SER A 708 34.37 12.48 -2.24
CA SER A 708 33.59 13.47 -1.53
C SER A 708 34.18 13.71 -0.14
N MET A 709 34.27 14.98 0.24
CA MET A 709 34.82 15.46 1.50
C MET A 709 33.84 16.43 2.15
N GLN A 710 33.76 16.38 3.47
CA GLN A 710 32.95 17.29 4.26
C GLN A 710 33.72 17.74 5.50
N LEU A 711 33.67 19.04 5.77
CA LEU A 711 34.07 19.62 7.04
C LEU A 711 32.92 20.50 7.55
N SER A 712 32.35 20.15 8.69
CA SER A 712 31.21 20.85 9.27
C SER A 712 31.40 21.13 10.74
N MET A 713 30.94 22.30 11.17
CA MET A 713 30.79 22.63 12.57
C MET A 713 29.31 22.57 12.93
N GLY A 714 28.98 21.90 14.03
CA GLY A 714 27.60 21.76 14.45
C GLY A 714 27.38 22.03 15.92
N TRP A 715 26.12 22.10 16.27
CA TRP A 715 25.60 22.47 17.56
C TRP A 715 24.39 21.61 17.90
N TRP A 716 24.42 20.94 19.05
CA TRP A 716 23.26 20.27 19.63
C TRP A 716 22.52 21.26 20.52
N ALA A 717 21.27 21.58 20.19
CA ALA A 717 20.39 22.36 21.06
C ALA A 717 20.00 21.56 22.30
N ASN A 718 19.77 20.26 22.15
CA ASN A 718 19.44 19.32 23.22
C ASN A 718 19.84 17.88 22.83
N SER A 719 19.39 16.86 23.58
CA SER A 719 19.75 15.45 23.33
C SER A 719 19.23 14.89 22.01
N PHE A 720 18.20 15.51 21.41
CA PHE A 720 17.51 14.98 20.22
C PHE A 720 17.59 15.90 18.99
N LEU A 721 17.86 17.19 19.15
CA LEU A 721 17.85 18.18 18.06
C LEU A 721 19.17 18.94 18.00
N GLY A 722 19.74 19.02 16.81
CA GLY A 722 20.93 19.82 16.51
C GLY A 722 20.90 20.40 15.10
N ALA A 723 21.91 21.20 14.78
CA ALA A 723 22.16 21.74 13.46
C ALA A 723 23.65 21.73 13.17
N ARG A 724 24.05 21.68 11.89
CA ARG A 724 25.44 21.86 11.47
C ARG A 724 25.53 22.64 10.18
N VAL A 725 26.62 23.39 10.03
CA VAL A 725 26.97 24.11 8.81
C VAL A 725 28.37 23.68 8.41
N GLY A 726 28.58 23.42 7.12
CA GLY A 726 29.88 22.97 6.65
C GLY A 726 30.14 23.14 5.17
N LEU A 727 31.40 22.96 4.82
CA LEU A 727 31.89 22.88 3.46
C LEU A 727 31.80 21.43 2.99
N ASN A 728 31.17 21.22 1.85
CA ASN A 728 31.07 19.94 1.16
C ASN A 728 31.74 20.08 -0.20
N MET A 729 32.81 19.33 -0.40
CA MET A 729 33.61 19.30 -1.62
C MET A 729 33.50 17.93 -2.25
N ALA A 730 33.43 17.87 -3.57
CA ALA A 730 33.44 16.60 -4.26
C ALA A 730 34.03 16.71 -5.65
N LYS A 731 34.53 15.58 -6.13
CA LYS A 731 35.07 15.47 -7.47
C LYS A 731 34.63 14.15 -8.09
N GLY A 732 34.01 14.20 -9.26
CA GLY A 732 33.58 13.03 -10.02
C GLY A 732 34.07 13.07 -11.47
N VAL A 733 33.53 12.14 -12.28
CA VAL A 733 33.67 12.13 -13.74
C VAL A 733 32.34 12.56 -14.33
N ASP A 734 32.35 13.59 -15.17
CA ASP A 734 31.14 14.05 -15.88
C ASP A 734 31.01 13.43 -17.28
N MET A 735 32.12 13.28 -18.00
CA MET A 735 32.09 12.87 -19.41
C MET A 735 33.19 11.88 -19.73
N THR A 736 32.92 10.93 -20.62
CA THR A 736 33.91 10.00 -21.17
C THR A 736 33.96 10.19 -22.67
N THR A 737 35.10 10.58 -23.22
CA THR A 737 35.31 10.66 -24.68
C THR A 737 36.29 9.58 -25.13
N THR A 738 35.98 8.91 -26.24
CA THR A 738 36.85 7.88 -26.82
C THR A 738 37.63 8.51 -27.97
N HIS A 739 38.97 8.49 -27.88
CA HIS A 739 39.85 9.00 -28.94
C HIS A 739 40.66 7.85 -29.54
N THR A 740 40.80 7.86 -30.87
CA THR A 740 41.63 6.88 -31.60
C THR A 740 42.72 7.62 -32.37
N THR A 741 43.98 7.34 -32.07
CA THR A 741 45.13 7.93 -32.77
C THR A 741 46.23 6.88 -32.89
N ASN A 742 46.85 6.74 -34.07
CA ASN A 742 47.89 5.74 -34.37
C ASN A 742 47.52 4.29 -33.98
N GLY A 743 46.27 3.87 -34.21
CA GLY A 743 45.80 2.51 -33.90
C GLY A 743 45.54 2.22 -32.41
N ARG A 744 45.74 3.21 -31.53
CA ARG A 744 45.46 3.12 -30.09
C ARG A 744 44.15 3.84 -29.78
N THR A 745 43.15 3.11 -29.28
CA THR A 745 41.86 3.65 -28.84
C THR A 745 41.82 3.73 -27.32
N GLU A 746 41.69 4.93 -26.76
CA GLU A 746 41.61 5.14 -25.30
C GLU A 746 40.39 5.98 -24.89
N ASP A 747 39.76 5.57 -23.78
CA ASP A 747 38.68 6.31 -23.12
C ASP A 747 39.29 7.36 -22.16
N VAL A 748 39.01 8.65 -22.39
CA VAL A 748 39.42 9.78 -21.58
C VAL A 748 38.25 10.26 -20.72
N HIS A 749 38.44 10.31 -19.40
CA HIS A 749 37.46 10.79 -18.43
C HIS A 749 37.71 12.28 -18.13
N HIS A 750 36.68 13.10 -18.28
CA HIS A 750 36.67 14.52 -17.91
C HIS A 750 36.17 14.68 -16.48
N ALA A 751 36.83 15.55 -15.70
CA ALA A 751 36.54 15.71 -14.29
C ALA A 751 35.59 16.87 -13.99
N ILE A 752 34.64 16.61 -13.10
CA ILE A 752 33.75 17.61 -12.50
C ILE A 752 34.14 17.85 -11.04
N GLY A 753 34.23 19.12 -10.65
CA GLY A 753 34.43 19.55 -9.27
C GLY A 753 33.18 20.23 -8.73
N LEU A 754 32.83 19.96 -7.48
CA LEU A 754 31.72 20.59 -6.75
C LEU A 754 32.25 21.11 -5.41
N GLY A 755 31.98 22.38 -5.11
CA GLY A 755 32.25 23.00 -3.81
C GLY A 755 31.00 23.71 -3.32
N THR A 756 30.45 23.26 -2.19
CA THR A 756 29.17 23.76 -1.65
C THR A 756 29.27 24.07 -0.17
N ILE A 757 28.50 25.05 0.27
CA ILE A 757 28.19 25.29 1.68
C ILE A 757 26.85 24.59 1.95
N ALA A 758 26.80 23.77 3.00
CA ALA A 758 25.62 23.01 3.39
C ALA A 758 25.19 23.32 4.82
N GLY A 759 23.90 23.51 5.03
CA GLY A 759 23.27 23.59 6.35
C GLY A 759 22.35 22.39 6.56
N ASP A 760 22.61 21.60 7.61
CA ASP A 760 21.82 20.41 7.95
C ASP A 760 21.18 20.55 9.34
N VAL A 761 19.92 20.15 9.47
CA VAL A 761 19.24 19.87 10.74
C VAL A 761 19.44 18.40 11.10
N LEU A 762 19.73 18.14 12.37
CA LEU A 762 20.07 16.84 12.92
C LEU A 762 19.00 16.41 13.92
N ILE A 763 18.44 15.21 13.72
CA ILE A 763 17.49 14.60 14.65
C ILE A 763 18.08 13.29 15.15
N ASN A 764 18.30 13.19 16.45
CA ASN A 764 18.72 11.96 17.12
C ASN A 764 17.49 11.29 17.78
N PRO A 765 16.90 10.26 17.15
CA PRO A 765 15.71 9.59 17.68
C PRO A 765 15.96 8.88 19.01
N LEU A 766 17.19 8.42 19.27
CA LEU A 766 17.55 7.80 20.55
C LEU A 766 17.59 8.84 21.68
N GLY A 767 17.85 10.11 21.34
CA GLY A 767 17.84 11.26 22.25
C GLY A 767 16.50 11.55 22.93
N LEU A 768 15.40 10.93 22.48
CA LEU A 768 14.07 11.02 23.07
C LEU A 768 13.86 10.02 24.23
N SER A 769 14.76 9.06 24.41
CA SER A 769 14.71 8.09 25.51
C SER A 769 15.25 8.69 26.81
N ARG A 770 14.59 8.39 27.95
CA ARG A 770 15.07 8.79 29.29
C ARG A 770 16.42 8.18 29.65
N ASN A 771 16.77 7.04 29.05
CA ASN A 771 18.01 6.32 29.33
C ASN A 771 19.14 6.73 28.36
N TYR A 772 18.86 7.61 27.40
CA TYR A 772 19.86 8.05 26.45
C TYR A 772 20.85 8.99 27.11
N ASN A 773 22.12 8.59 27.08
CA ASN A 773 23.23 9.44 27.44
C ASN A 773 23.97 9.82 26.17
N GLN A 774 24.46 11.06 26.07
CA GLN A 774 25.45 11.39 25.05
C GLN A 774 26.75 10.59 25.21
N HIS A 775 26.88 9.84 26.31
CA HIS A 775 27.90 8.84 26.57
C HIS A 775 27.59 7.40 26.05
N SER A 776 26.57 7.18 25.23
CA SER A 776 26.31 5.87 24.60
C SER A 776 27.40 5.41 23.63
N LEU A 777 27.63 4.09 23.55
CA LEU A 777 28.63 3.47 22.67
C LEU A 777 28.29 3.69 21.18
N VAL A 778 27.01 3.63 20.82
CA VAL A 778 26.52 3.82 19.45
C VAL A 778 25.35 4.80 19.41
N GLY A 779 25.11 5.40 18.25
CA GLY A 779 23.88 6.11 17.98
C GLY A 779 23.67 6.45 16.52
N THR A 780 22.57 7.15 16.26
CA THR A 780 22.12 7.48 14.90
C THR A 780 21.56 8.89 14.87
N ASN A 781 21.85 9.62 13.80
CA ASN A 781 21.28 10.94 13.52
C ASN A 781 20.64 10.90 12.12
N ILE A 782 19.47 11.51 11.98
CA ILE A 782 18.80 11.77 10.70
C ILE A 782 19.15 13.20 10.30
N LEU A 783 19.53 13.40 9.04
CA LEU A 783 20.00 14.67 8.51
C LEU A 783 19.10 15.16 7.39
N LEU A 784 18.67 16.41 7.48
CA LEU A 784 17.90 17.09 6.44
C LEU A 784 18.47 18.49 6.25
N GLY A 785 18.84 18.84 5.03
CA GLY A 785 19.54 20.08 4.77
C GLY A 785 19.38 20.63 3.36
N TYR A 786 19.99 21.79 3.18
CA TYR A 786 20.09 22.47 1.90
C TYR A 786 21.56 22.85 1.65
N GLN A 787 22.01 22.73 0.40
CA GLN A 787 23.36 23.10 0.00
C GLN A 787 23.33 24.07 -1.19
N ASN A 788 24.27 25.01 -1.21
CA ASN A 788 24.45 25.99 -2.27
C ASN A 788 25.95 26.19 -2.52
N GLY A 789 26.36 26.26 -3.79
CA GLY A 789 27.74 26.62 -4.12
C GLY A 789 28.03 26.59 -5.62
N TRP A 790 29.26 26.20 -5.94
CA TRP A 790 29.80 26.22 -7.30
C TRP A 790 30.19 24.85 -7.78
N LEU A 791 30.06 24.69 -9.08
CA LEU A 791 30.42 23.52 -9.85
C LEU A 791 31.36 23.95 -10.98
N VAL A 792 32.37 23.13 -11.24
CA VAL A 792 33.40 23.37 -12.25
C VAL A 792 33.42 22.15 -13.15
N MET A 793 33.20 22.37 -14.45
CA MET A 793 33.22 21.34 -15.48
C MET A 793 34.33 21.64 -16.47
N ASN A 794 34.89 20.59 -17.05
CA ASN A 794 35.98 20.68 -18.00
C ASN A 794 35.55 19.99 -19.30
N ASP A 795 35.49 20.75 -20.39
CA ASP A 795 35.14 20.24 -21.73
C ASP A 795 36.40 19.83 -22.53
N ALA A 796 36.23 18.92 -23.49
CA ALA A 796 37.24 18.42 -24.42
C ALA A 796 37.76 19.51 -25.39
N GLU A 797 36.92 20.47 -25.81
CA GLU A 797 37.26 21.47 -26.84
C GLU A 797 37.72 22.84 -26.30
N HIS A 798 37.95 22.98 -24.98
CA HIS A 798 38.32 24.27 -24.36
C HIS A 798 37.32 25.43 -24.55
N THR A 799 36.11 25.15 -25.07
CA THR A 799 35.00 26.09 -25.30
C THR A 799 34.55 26.80 -24.02
N ILE A 800 34.59 26.08 -22.88
CA ILE A 800 34.36 26.64 -21.55
C ILE A 800 35.68 26.63 -20.76
N LYS A 801 36.41 27.74 -20.78
CA LYS A 801 37.57 27.93 -19.87
C LYS A 801 37.09 27.96 -18.42
N GLY A 802 37.15 26.82 -17.71
CA GLY A 802 37.10 26.71 -16.25
C GLY A 802 36.04 27.56 -15.55
N SER A 803 34.83 27.64 -16.11
CA SER A 803 33.82 28.59 -15.63
C SER A 803 33.09 28.05 -14.41
N ARG A 804 32.95 28.91 -13.39
CA ARG A 804 32.20 28.65 -12.16
C ARG A 804 30.71 28.63 -12.50
N ILE A 805 30.06 27.49 -12.30
CA ILE A 805 28.63 27.29 -12.49
C ILE A 805 27.96 27.27 -11.12
N THR A 806 26.87 28.01 -10.93
CA THR A 806 26.11 28.01 -9.68
C THR A 806 25.21 26.77 -9.56
N ALA A 807 25.25 26.11 -8.39
CA ALA A 807 24.48 24.91 -8.11
C ALA A 807 23.89 24.92 -6.69
N ASP A 808 22.64 24.46 -6.55
CA ASP A 808 22.00 24.27 -5.23
C ASP A 808 21.16 23.01 -5.15
N GLY A 809 20.77 22.64 -3.94
CA GLY A 809 19.62 21.79 -3.74
C GLY A 809 19.55 21.08 -2.39
N PHE A 810 18.62 20.13 -2.30
CA PHE A 810 18.27 19.47 -1.04
C PHE A 810 19.14 18.24 -0.78
N ARG A 811 19.43 18.00 0.50
CA ARG A 811 20.16 16.83 0.95
C ARG A 811 19.46 16.14 2.12
N MET A 812 19.48 14.82 2.12
CA MET A 812 18.93 13.97 3.15
C MET A 812 19.90 12.83 3.42
N GLY A 813 20.12 12.50 4.69
CA GLY A 813 21.06 11.46 5.05
C GLY A 813 20.77 10.80 6.39
N LEU A 814 21.56 9.77 6.64
CA LEU A 814 21.65 9.09 7.93
C LEU A 814 23.11 9.15 8.37
N GLN A 815 23.38 9.45 9.63
CA GLN A 815 24.73 9.40 10.22
C GLN A 815 24.69 8.40 11.36
N LEU A 816 25.31 7.25 11.13
CA LEU A 816 25.55 6.23 12.14
C LEU A 816 26.87 6.55 12.82
N TRP A 817 26.91 6.57 14.14
CA TRP A 817 28.14 6.87 14.87
C TRP A 817 28.43 5.83 15.95
N LEU A 818 29.71 5.47 16.05
CA LEU A 818 30.30 4.61 17.06
C LEU A 818 31.28 5.45 17.87
N ARG A 819 31.27 5.29 19.18
CA ARG A 819 32.25 5.90 20.06
C ARG A 819 33.56 5.14 20.02
N LEU A 820 34.65 5.83 19.72
CA LEU A 820 36.01 5.33 19.90
C LEU A 820 36.58 5.71 21.28
N SER A 821 36.27 6.91 21.78
CA SER A 821 36.68 7.39 23.10
C SER A 821 35.67 8.41 23.64
N ARG A 822 35.82 8.88 24.90
CA ARG A 822 34.95 9.93 25.46
C ARG A 822 34.85 11.17 24.55
N ASP A 823 35.90 11.45 23.77
CA ASP A 823 36.08 12.69 23.00
C ASP A 823 36.13 12.48 21.48
N LEU A 824 35.90 11.26 20.99
CA LEU A 824 35.97 10.96 19.55
C LEU A 824 34.91 9.92 19.14
N ARG A 825 34.22 10.22 18.04
CA ARG A 825 33.27 9.29 17.40
C ARG A 825 33.69 9.03 15.96
N LEU A 826 33.54 7.79 15.54
CA LEU A 826 33.62 7.35 14.15
C LEU A 826 32.21 7.35 13.57
N ASN A 827 32.04 7.97 12.41
CA ASN A 827 30.75 8.12 11.77
C ASN A 827 30.77 7.52 10.37
N ILE A 828 29.66 6.91 9.97
CA ILE A 828 29.38 6.52 8.60
C ILE A 828 28.12 7.26 8.16
N GLU A 829 28.21 7.98 7.07
CA GLU A 829 27.19 8.94 6.63
C GLU A 829 26.82 8.72 5.15
N PRO A 830 25.83 7.86 4.87
CA PRO A 830 25.13 7.86 3.58
C PRO A 830 24.28 9.12 3.43
N MET A 831 24.50 9.87 2.35
CA MET A 831 23.72 11.05 1.98
C MET A 831 23.28 11.01 0.53
N TYR A 832 22.01 11.35 0.33
CA TYR A 832 21.39 11.63 -0.96
C TYR A 832 21.24 13.13 -1.14
N SER A 833 21.67 13.65 -2.29
CA SER A 833 21.53 15.08 -2.62
C SER A 833 20.98 15.27 -4.03
N LYS A 834 19.97 16.12 -4.18
CA LYS A 834 19.47 16.57 -5.48
C LYS A 834 20.07 17.93 -5.79
N LEU A 835 20.75 18.06 -6.94
CA LEU A 835 21.43 19.29 -7.36
C LEU A 835 20.74 19.89 -8.60
N ASN A 836 20.51 21.20 -8.62
CA ASN A 836 20.07 21.98 -9.76
C ASN A 836 21.15 22.99 -10.13
N VAL A 837 21.44 23.10 -11.42
CA VAL A 837 22.36 24.11 -11.96
C VAL A 837 21.56 25.28 -12.55
N HIS A 838 22.02 26.50 -12.30
CA HIS A 838 21.29 27.72 -12.64
C HIS A 838 21.87 28.48 -13.84
N ASP A 839 23.10 28.19 -14.25
CA ASP A 839 23.68 28.79 -15.45
C ASP A 839 23.19 28.08 -16.72
N ASN A 840 22.91 28.86 -17.78
CA ASN A 840 22.43 28.42 -19.10
C ASN A 840 23.48 27.58 -19.85
N VAL A 841 23.82 26.41 -19.32
CA VAL A 841 24.75 25.47 -19.93
C VAL A 841 23.95 24.49 -20.77
N TYR A 842 24.36 24.28 -22.02
CA TYR A 842 23.74 23.36 -22.98
C TYR A 842 24.75 22.29 -23.39
N ILE A 843 24.30 21.06 -23.64
CA ILE A 843 25.12 19.96 -24.15
C ILE A 843 24.64 19.55 -25.53
N ASN A 844 25.55 19.19 -26.44
CA ASN A 844 25.16 18.66 -27.75
C ASN A 844 24.49 17.27 -27.67
N ALA A 845 23.88 16.85 -28.77
CA ALA A 845 23.21 15.55 -28.87
C ALA A 845 24.16 14.34 -28.70
N ALA A 846 25.43 14.49 -29.06
CA ALA A 846 26.45 13.45 -28.90
C ALA A 846 26.98 13.34 -27.45
N GLY A 847 26.71 14.35 -26.61
CA GLY A 847 27.09 14.33 -25.21
C GLY A 847 28.56 14.61 -24.93
N ASN A 848 29.30 15.16 -25.89
CA ASN A 848 30.75 15.32 -25.83
C ASN A 848 31.22 16.80 -25.82
N THR A 849 30.33 17.79 -25.98
CA THR A 849 30.67 19.22 -25.92
C THR A 849 29.62 20.06 -25.17
N LEU A 850 30.08 21.08 -24.43
CA LEU A 850 29.28 22.00 -23.61
C LEU A 850 29.31 23.43 -24.17
N TYR A 851 28.15 24.07 -24.19
CA TYR A 851 27.92 25.42 -24.71
C TYR A 851 27.29 26.33 -23.65
N ARG A 852 27.65 27.61 -23.65
CA ARG A 852 27.01 28.64 -22.80
C ARG A 852 25.80 29.31 -23.46
N THR A 853 25.65 29.09 -24.77
CA THR A 853 24.56 29.60 -25.59
C THR A 853 23.84 28.43 -26.23
N LYS A 854 22.54 28.60 -26.48
CA LYS A 854 21.71 27.57 -27.09
C LYS A 854 22.07 27.43 -28.57
N GLU A 855 22.85 26.42 -28.92
CA GLU A 855 23.13 26.06 -30.32
C GLU A 855 22.14 25.03 -30.86
N MET A 856 22.05 24.91 -32.18
CA MET A 856 21.15 23.98 -32.85
C MET A 856 21.49 22.53 -32.45
N GLY A 857 20.51 21.79 -31.92
CA GLY A 857 20.71 20.41 -31.46
C GLY A 857 21.25 20.25 -30.03
N THR A 858 21.39 21.34 -29.27
CA THR A 858 21.83 21.30 -27.87
C THR A 858 20.66 21.27 -26.86
N THR A 859 20.84 20.63 -25.71
CA THR A 859 19.85 20.51 -24.64
C THR A 859 20.36 21.13 -23.33
N PRO A 860 19.50 21.80 -22.52
CA PRO A 860 19.93 22.42 -21.28
C PRO A 860 20.38 21.38 -20.25
N LEU A 861 21.54 21.62 -19.63
CA LEU A 861 22.15 20.77 -18.63
C LEU A 861 21.32 20.76 -17.35
N LYS A 862 20.78 19.60 -16.97
CA LYS A 862 20.16 19.38 -15.67
C LYS A 862 20.94 18.34 -14.90
N LEU A 863 21.49 18.73 -13.75
CA LEU A 863 22.21 17.83 -12.87
C LEU A 863 21.27 16.79 -12.23
N GLY A 864 21.77 15.55 -12.17
CA GLY A 864 21.06 14.39 -11.61
C GLY A 864 21.12 14.32 -10.08
N ASN A 865 20.44 13.31 -9.54
CA ASN A 865 20.51 12.99 -8.12
C ASN A 865 21.88 12.37 -7.80
N SER A 866 22.52 12.77 -6.71
CA SER A 866 23.80 12.22 -6.24
C SER A 866 23.61 11.42 -4.97
N PHE A 867 24.39 10.35 -4.83
CA PHE A 867 24.45 9.53 -3.62
C PHE A 867 25.90 9.43 -3.16
N SER A 868 26.13 9.65 -1.87
CA SER A 868 27.46 9.65 -1.28
C SER A 868 27.49 8.82 -0.01
N VAL A 869 28.59 8.14 0.24
CA VAL A 869 28.88 7.48 1.51
C VAL A 869 30.20 8.03 2.01
N ARG A 870 30.17 8.65 3.19
CA ARG A 870 31.35 9.20 3.84
C ARG A 870 31.64 8.44 5.13
N VAL A 871 32.92 8.22 5.41
CA VAL A 871 33.41 7.79 6.72
C VAL A 871 34.12 8.97 7.35
N GLY A 872 33.80 9.27 8.60
CA GLY A 872 34.20 10.50 9.23
C GLY A 872 34.46 10.38 10.72
N LEU A 873 35.00 11.45 11.29
CA LEU A 873 35.23 11.60 12.71
C LEU A 873 34.46 12.80 13.23
N THR A 874 33.80 12.63 14.38
CA THR A 874 33.20 13.72 15.13
C THR A 874 33.99 13.97 16.41
N VAL A 875 34.42 15.20 16.59
CA VAL A 875 35.01 15.70 17.83
C VAL A 875 33.96 16.55 18.55
N PRO A 876 33.28 16.04 19.59
CA PRO A 876 32.41 16.85 20.43
C PRO A 876 33.24 17.84 21.26
N PHE A 877 32.83 19.09 21.32
CA PHE A 877 33.44 20.13 22.16
C PHE A 877 32.85 20.16 23.57
N ASN A 878 33.60 20.73 24.52
CA ASN A 878 33.12 20.97 25.88
C ASN A 878 32.15 22.16 25.95
N ARG A 879 31.43 22.30 27.07
CA ARG A 879 30.55 23.46 27.33
C ARG A 879 31.38 24.75 27.24
N ILE A 880 30.91 25.73 26.49
CA ILE A 880 31.52 27.06 26.40
C ILE A 880 31.48 27.82 27.76
N ALA A 881 30.76 27.33 28.79
CA ALA A 881 30.49 28.07 30.02
C ALA A 881 30.82 27.35 31.35
N ARG A 882 31.52 26.21 31.37
CA ARG A 882 32.05 25.64 32.64
C ARG A 882 33.47 25.11 32.47
N TYR A 883 34.38 25.68 33.25
CA TYR A 883 35.78 25.28 33.43
C TYR A 883 35.95 23.94 34.18
N GLU A 884 34.87 23.25 34.59
CA GLU A 884 34.93 22.05 35.45
C GLU A 884 35.31 20.74 34.73
N ASP A 885 35.12 20.64 33.40
CA ASP A 885 35.38 19.41 32.61
C ASP A 885 36.60 19.50 31.69
N ALA A 886 37.17 20.71 31.53
CA ALA A 886 38.47 20.92 30.93
C ALA A 886 39.40 21.24 32.08
N ASP A 887 40.27 20.30 32.45
CA ASP A 887 41.33 20.60 33.38
C ASP A 887 42.33 21.51 32.67
N MET A 888 41.98 22.80 32.51
CA MET A 888 42.87 23.79 31.91
C MET A 888 44.10 24.03 32.79
N THR A 889 44.10 23.56 34.03
CA THR A 889 45.31 23.51 34.87
C THR A 889 46.28 22.41 34.41
N SER A 890 45.80 21.42 33.63
CA SER A 890 46.65 20.38 33.03
C SER A 890 47.49 20.87 31.85
N TYR A 891 47.22 22.07 31.31
CA TYR A 891 48.14 22.74 30.37
C TYR A 891 49.49 23.04 31.02
N ALA A 892 49.57 23.07 32.36
CA ALA A 892 50.77 23.47 33.08
C ALA A 892 51.52 22.32 33.79
N ALA A 893 50.98 21.10 33.84
CA ALA A 893 51.43 20.09 34.80
C ALA A 893 52.12 18.84 34.23
N LYS A 894 52.11 18.61 32.91
CA LYS A 894 52.73 17.40 32.32
C LYS A 894 53.46 17.72 31.02
N GLU A 895 54.78 17.58 31.03
CA GLU A 895 55.59 17.76 29.83
C GLU A 895 55.23 16.71 28.76
N PRO A 896 54.92 17.13 27.52
CA PRO A 896 54.69 16.19 26.43
C PRO A 896 56.00 15.55 26.01
N MET A 897 55.94 14.28 25.56
CA MET A 897 57.02 13.65 24.78
C MET A 897 57.39 14.58 23.63
N ARG A 898 58.61 15.09 23.66
CA ARG A 898 59.05 16.23 22.86
C ARG A 898 59.28 15.82 21.41
N PHE A 899 59.78 14.61 21.17
CA PHE A 899 60.10 14.14 19.84
C PHE A 899 59.11 13.08 19.38
N PHE A 900 58.80 13.07 18.09
CA PHE A 900 58.11 11.95 17.48
C PHE A 900 58.65 11.68 16.09
N GLY A 901 58.69 10.41 15.72
CA GLY A 901 59.12 9.94 14.42
C GLY A 901 58.15 8.87 13.92
N ALA A 902 57.81 8.92 12.65
CA ALA A 902 56.83 8.04 12.05
C ALA A 902 57.31 7.57 10.68
N LEU A 903 57.04 6.30 10.40
CA LEU A 903 57.30 5.65 9.13
C LEU A 903 56.02 4.93 8.70
N GLY A 904 55.68 5.06 7.42
CA GLY A 904 54.50 4.45 6.84
C GLY A 904 54.53 4.48 5.32
N GLY A 905 53.39 4.12 4.77
CA GLY A 905 53.13 4.16 3.35
C GLY A 905 51.66 3.87 3.09
N GLY A 906 51.24 4.07 1.87
CA GLY A 906 49.85 3.83 1.51
C GLY A 906 49.64 4.08 0.03
N TRP A 907 48.72 4.99 -0.29
CA TRP A 907 48.46 5.32 -1.68
C TRP A 907 48.19 6.79 -1.93
N ASN A 908 48.57 7.24 -3.12
CA ASN A 908 48.27 8.57 -3.62
C ASN A 908 47.15 8.55 -4.68
N ILE A 909 46.36 9.61 -4.67
CA ILE A 909 45.29 9.89 -5.61
C ILE A 909 45.53 11.27 -6.21
N LEU A 910 46.00 11.29 -7.45
CA LEU A 910 46.19 12.52 -8.20
C LEU A 910 44.85 13.07 -8.70
N LEU A 911 44.56 14.32 -8.36
CA LEU A 911 43.35 14.99 -8.81
C LEU A 911 43.63 15.78 -10.11
N THR A 912 43.43 15.14 -11.27
CA THR A 912 43.63 15.76 -12.60
C THR A 912 42.36 16.30 -13.27
N LYS A 913 42.50 17.17 -14.28
CA LYS A 913 41.42 17.63 -15.18
C LYS A 913 40.86 16.51 -16.07
N HIS A 914 41.77 15.72 -16.66
CA HIS A 914 41.47 14.56 -17.50
C HIS A 914 42.19 13.33 -16.93
N ARG A 915 41.54 12.17 -16.95
CA ARG A 915 42.11 10.91 -16.44
C ARG A 915 41.80 9.77 -17.41
N PHE A 916 42.74 8.86 -17.62
CA PHE A 916 42.44 7.60 -18.30
C PHE A 916 41.68 6.65 -17.38
N LYS A 917 40.80 5.86 -17.98
CA LYS A 917 39.96 4.85 -17.32
C LYS A 917 40.74 3.86 -16.44
N ASP A 918 41.96 3.52 -16.82
CA ASP A 918 42.79 2.49 -16.13
C ASP A 918 43.85 3.07 -15.18
N SER A 919 43.75 4.35 -14.80
CA SER A 919 44.64 4.95 -13.80
C SER A 919 44.23 4.51 -12.40
N SER A 920 44.94 3.54 -11.82
CA SER A 920 44.76 3.03 -10.45
C SER A 920 45.46 3.90 -9.38
N ALA A 921 45.08 3.73 -8.11
CA ALA A 921 45.81 4.29 -6.97
C ALA A 921 47.24 3.72 -6.92
N LYS A 922 48.24 4.56 -6.65
CA LYS A 922 49.66 4.18 -6.69
C LYS A 922 50.25 4.21 -5.29
N LEU A 923 51.31 3.42 -5.08
CA LEU A 923 51.99 3.29 -3.80
C LEU A 923 52.84 4.53 -3.52
N ASN A 924 52.80 5.00 -2.28
CA ASN A 924 53.69 6.02 -1.74
C ASN A 924 54.34 5.52 -0.44
N LEU A 925 55.43 6.16 -0.08
CA LEU A 925 56.17 5.95 1.17
C LEU A 925 56.22 7.27 1.92
N SER A 926 55.87 7.26 3.20
CA SER A 926 55.87 8.45 4.04
C SER A 926 56.75 8.27 5.26
N ALA A 927 57.51 9.32 5.56
CA ALA A 927 58.31 9.43 6.76
C ALA A 927 58.14 10.83 7.32
N PHE A 928 57.94 10.98 8.61
CA PHE A 928 57.92 12.30 9.22
C PHE A 928 58.46 12.29 10.63
N GLY A 929 59.13 13.36 11.01
CA GLY A 929 59.62 13.60 12.37
C GLY A 929 59.18 14.97 12.83
N GLY A 930 58.98 15.17 14.13
CA GLY A 930 58.59 16.46 14.64
C GLY A 930 58.96 16.68 16.10
N TYR A 931 58.89 17.96 16.48
CA TYR A 931 59.13 18.45 17.82
C TYR A 931 57.86 19.13 18.35
N ARG A 932 57.37 18.69 19.51
CA ARG A 932 56.24 19.31 20.20
C ARG A 932 56.70 20.55 20.96
N LEU A 933 56.23 21.71 20.52
CA LEU A 933 56.53 23.00 21.13
C LEU A 933 55.89 23.09 22.52
N ASN A 934 54.64 22.64 22.62
CA ASN A 934 53.87 22.55 23.84
C ASN A 934 52.87 21.38 23.74
N GLU A 935 51.88 21.34 24.62
CA GLU A 935 50.89 20.28 24.70
C GLU A 935 49.96 20.19 23.49
N VAL A 936 49.91 21.24 22.66
CA VAL A 936 48.91 21.41 21.60
C VAL A 936 49.52 21.65 20.22
N SER A 937 50.72 22.22 20.15
CA SER A 937 51.38 22.55 18.89
C SER A 937 52.70 21.81 18.72
N ALA A 938 53.00 21.48 17.47
CA ALA A 938 54.22 20.83 17.07
C ALA A 938 54.70 21.36 15.72
N VAL A 939 56.01 21.28 15.49
CA VAL A 939 56.62 21.47 14.17
C VAL A 939 56.97 20.09 13.64
N ARG A 940 56.58 19.82 12.40
CA ARG A 940 56.75 18.53 11.74
C ARG A 940 57.52 18.71 10.43
N LEU A 941 58.54 17.89 10.21
CA LEU A 941 59.19 17.72 8.92
C LEU A 941 58.70 16.43 8.28
N GLY A 942 58.13 16.54 7.08
CA GLY A 942 57.59 15.42 6.32
C GLY A 942 58.41 15.13 5.07
N LEU A 943 58.56 13.85 4.77
CA LEU A 943 59.10 13.30 3.53
C LEU A 943 58.07 12.34 2.95
N GLU A 944 57.64 12.61 1.72
CA GLU A 944 56.68 11.77 1.00
C GLU A 944 57.28 11.40 -0.35
N TYR A 945 57.54 10.12 -0.57
CA TYR A 945 58.10 9.60 -1.82
C TYR A 945 57.02 8.88 -2.62
N ILE A 946 56.78 9.38 -3.84
CA ILE A 946 55.69 8.95 -4.70
C ILE A 946 56.27 8.37 -5.98
N ILE A 947 55.82 7.18 -6.33
CA ILE A 947 56.20 6.49 -7.56
C ILE A 947 54.94 6.39 -8.42
N ASP A 948 54.82 7.27 -9.42
CA ASP A 948 53.63 7.33 -10.27
C ASP A 948 53.99 7.16 -11.76
N ASN A 949 53.16 6.43 -12.50
CA ASN A 949 53.19 6.39 -13.96
C ASN A 949 52.01 7.23 -14.45
N ILE A 950 52.28 8.48 -14.75
CA ILE A 950 51.25 9.45 -15.09
C ILE A 950 50.95 9.32 -16.58
N LYS A 951 49.74 8.85 -16.86
CA LYS A 951 49.15 8.90 -18.19
C LYS A 951 48.36 10.20 -18.32
N TYR A 952 48.71 11.06 -19.28
CA TYR A 952 47.91 12.24 -19.64
C TYR A 952 47.70 12.35 -21.16
N ALA A 953 46.58 12.94 -21.56
CA ALA A 953 46.26 13.22 -22.96
C ALA A 953 46.33 14.73 -23.20
N TYR A 954 47.00 15.17 -24.26
CA TYR A 954 46.87 16.53 -24.78
C TYR A 954 45.84 16.53 -25.90
N ILE A 955 44.74 17.26 -25.72
CA ILE A 955 43.65 17.34 -26.70
C ILE A 955 43.60 18.78 -27.20
N ALA A 956 43.96 18.97 -28.47
CA ALA A 956 43.82 20.25 -29.17
C ALA A 956 43.27 19.99 -30.58
N ASN A 957 42.26 20.76 -30.99
CA ASN A 957 41.65 20.66 -32.33
C ASN A 957 41.27 19.22 -32.76
N ASN A 958 40.65 18.45 -31.85
CA ASN A 958 40.26 17.03 -32.06
C ASN A 958 41.40 16.02 -32.28
N ILE A 959 42.66 16.43 -32.10
CA ILE A 959 43.83 15.54 -32.11
C ILE A 959 44.22 15.25 -30.65
N ALA A 960 44.30 13.97 -30.30
CA ALA A 960 44.70 13.51 -28.97
C ALA A 960 46.11 12.92 -29.01
N GLU A 961 47.05 13.55 -28.33
CA GLU A 961 48.38 12.97 -28.07
C GLU A 961 48.38 12.28 -26.70
N PHE A 962 48.65 10.98 -26.70
CA PHE A 962 48.69 10.16 -25.49
C PHE A 962 50.12 10.02 -24.99
N ASN A 963 50.41 10.54 -23.79
CA ASN A 963 51.72 10.44 -23.16
C ASN A 963 51.63 9.64 -21.85
N GLU A 964 52.58 8.73 -21.65
CA GLU A 964 52.78 8.01 -20.40
C GLU A 964 54.20 8.28 -19.91
N GLU A 965 54.32 8.97 -18.77
CA GLU A 965 55.60 9.26 -18.16
C GLU A 965 55.67 8.70 -16.73
N LYS A 966 56.70 7.92 -16.44
CA LYS A 966 57.06 7.60 -15.05
C LYS A 966 57.61 8.84 -14.37
N ARG A 967 57.05 9.21 -13.21
CA ARG A 967 57.51 10.30 -12.36
C ARG A 967 57.70 9.81 -10.94
N ASN A 968 58.94 9.94 -10.47
CA ASN A 968 59.29 9.68 -9.08
C ASN A 968 59.44 11.04 -8.38
N ILE A 969 58.53 11.35 -7.46
CA ILE A 969 58.45 12.67 -6.84
C ILE A 969 58.72 12.53 -5.35
N LEU A 970 59.65 13.32 -4.84
CA LEU A 970 59.89 13.50 -3.41
C LEU A 970 59.28 14.84 -2.98
N PHE A 971 58.34 14.81 -2.04
CA PHE A 971 57.91 16.01 -1.32
C PHE A 971 58.66 16.13 0.00
N VAL A 972 59.13 17.34 0.26
CA VAL A 972 59.69 17.75 1.55
C VAL A 972 58.78 18.83 2.11
N SER A 973 58.18 18.62 3.28
CA SER A 973 57.29 19.58 3.93
C SER A 973 57.79 20.00 5.31
N ALA A 974 57.51 21.25 5.66
CA ALA A 974 57.72 21.79 7.00
C ALA A 974 56.37 22.32 7.51
N ASP A 975 55.72 21.52 8.36
CA ASP A 975 54.32 21.69 8.73
C ASP A 975 54.19 22.16 10.19
N PHE A 976 53.31 23.12 10.42
CA PHE A 976 52.85 23.46 11.77
C PHE A 976 51.62 22.60 12.08
N GLN A 977 51.72 21.81 13.15
CA GLN A 977 50.71 20.86 13.57
C GLN A 977 50.02 21.35 14.85
N VAL A 978 48.69 21.24 14.87
CA VAL A 978 47.82 21.52 16.01
C VAL A 978 47.05 20.26 16.38
N ASP A 979 47.20 19.82 17.62
CA ASP A 979 46.44 18.74 18.22
C ASP A 979 45.05 19.23 18.63
N LEU A 980 44.03 18.86 17.85
CA LEU A 980 42.65 19.29 18.07
C LEU A 980 42.09 18.81 19.40
N LEU A 981 42.40 17.56 19.77
CA LEU A 981 41.85 16.99 20.99
C LEU A 981 42.55 17.60 22.21
N ALA A 982 43.85 17.87 22.17
CA ALA A 982 44.51 18.61 23.23
C ALA A 982 43.99 20.05 23.34
N TYR A 983 43.82 20.77 22.23
CA TYR A 983 43.33 22.16 22.21
C TYR A 983 41.94 22.31 22.84
N PHE A 984 40.99 21.41 22.50
CA PHE A 984 39.60 21.54 22.94
C PHE A 984 39.26 20.80 24.24
N ARG A 985 40.08 19.83 24.66
CA ARG A 985 39.79 18.97 25.82
C ARG A 985 40.88 18.95 26.89
N GLY A 986 41.97 19.69 26.69
CA GLY A 986 43.15 19.60 27.53
C GLY A 986 44.03 18.41 27.17
N TYR A 987 45.31 18.54 27.52
CA TYR A 987 46.32 17.54 27.25
C TYR A 987 46.21 16.35 28.19
N ASN A 988 46.03 15.16 27.61
CA ASN A 988 46.05 13.92 28.37
C ASN A 988 47.06 12.95 27.74
N PRO A 989 48.23 12.76 28.38
CA PRO A 989 49.26 11.88 27.86
C PRO A 989 48.88 10.40 27.98
N ASN A 990 47.70 10.02 28.47
CA ASN A 990 47.16 8.65 28.48
C ASN A 990 45.98 8.46 27.51
N ARG A 991 45.67 9.46 26.67
CA ARG A 991 44.55 9.39 25.73
C ARG A 991 44.83 8.32 24.65
N PRO A 992 43.89 7.38 24.40
CA PRO A 992 44.09 6.30 23.44
C PRO A 992 44.05 6.78 21.98
N TRP A 993 43.27 7.80 21.67
CA TRP A 993 43.12 8.36 20.33
C TRP A 993 43.50 9.82 20.31
N ASN A 994 44.25 10.23 19.29
CA ASN A 994 44.62 11.61 19.09
C ASN A 994 44.35 12.07 17.65
N VAL A 995 43.96 13.34 17.45
CA VAL A 995 43.67 13.91 16.13
C VAL A 995 44.36 15.25 16.01
N ALA A 996 45.25 15.38 15.02
CA ALA A 996 45.96 16.60 14.74
C ALA A 996 45.71 17.05 13.30
N LEU A 997 45.63 18.37 13.11
CA LEU A 997 45.66 19.01 11.80
C LEU A 997 47.02 19.66 11.62
N TYR A 998 47.52 19.69 10.39
CA TYR A 998 48.77 20.38 10.09
C TYR A 998 48.69 21.06 8.73
N ALA A 999 49.44 22.15 8.61
CA ALA A 999 49.55 22.93 7.40
C ALA A 999 50.95 23.52 7.30
N GLY A 1000 51.52 23.57 6.10
CA GLY A 1000 52.84 24.13 5.90
C GLY A 1000 53.30 24.23 4.45
N PRO A 1001 54.38 24.97 4.20
CA PRO A 1001 55.06 24.94 2.92
C PRO A 1001 55.67 23.57 2.65
N ALA A 1002 55.63 23.17 1.38
CA ALA A 1002 56.27 21.96 0.87
C ALA A 1002 56.96 22.25 -0.47
N ILE A 1003 57.93 21.43 -0.82
CA ILE A 1003 58.60 21.47 -2.12
C ILE A 1003 58.55 20.08 -2.71
N GLY A 1004 57.99 19.97 -3.92
CA GLY A 1004 58.06 18.75 -4.72
C GLY A 1004 59.31 18.75 -5.60
N ILE A 1005 60.04 17.65 -5.61
CA ILE A 1005 61.26 17.45 -6.39
C ILE A 1005 61.10 16.18 -7.23
N GLN A 1006 61.23 16.31 -8.55
CA GLN A 1006 61.27 15.14 -9.42
C GLN A 1006 62.67 14.50 -9.36
N THR A 1007 62.75 13.25 -8.93
CA THR A 1007 64.03 12.55 -8.68
C THR A 1007 64.57 11.82 -9.90
N ASN A 1008 63.76 11.62 -10.93
CA ASN A 1008 64.14 10.87 -12.13
C ASN A 1008 64.48 11.73 -13.37
N LYS A 1009 64.38 13.06 -13.27
CA LYS A 1009 64.83 14.03 -14.29
C LYS A 1009 65.53 15.18 -13.59
N GLU A 1010 66.66 15.66 -14.12
CA GLU A 1010 67.34 16.83 -13.56
C GLU A 1010 66.49 18.11 -13.72
N HIS A 1011 66.42 18.92 -12.65
CA HIS A 1011 65.92 20.31 -12.62
C HIS A 1011 64.39 20.61 -12.55
N VAL A 1012 63.49 19.65 -12.28
CA VAL A 1012 62.05 19.97 -12.09
C VAL A 1012 61.68 20.03 -10.60
N LYS A 1013 61.38 21.24 -10.10
CA LYS A 1013 60.92 21.51 -8.72
C LYS A 1013 59.67 22.39 -8.76
N ASP A 1014 58.75 22.18 -7.83
CA ASP A 1014 57.57 23.03 -7.68
C ASP A 1014 57.27 23.29 -6.20
N GLY A 1015 56.79 24.50 -5.91
CA GLY A 1015 56.37 24.92 -4.59
C GLY A 1015 54.97 24.40 -4.32
N ALA A 1016 54.80 23.79 -3.16
CA ALA A 1016 53.55 23.20 -2.73
C ALA A 1016 53.15 23.73 -1.34
N ILE A 1017 51.88 23.58 -1.01
CA ILE A 1017 51.36 23.73 0.34
C ILE A 1017 50.85 22.35 0.74
N ASN A 1018 51.35 21.82 1.86
CA ASN A 1018 50.83 20.61 2.46
C ASN A 1018 49.72 20.99 3.46
N LEU A 1019 48.57 20.36 3.34
CA LEU A 1019 47.47 20.41 4.30
C LEU A 1019 47.12 18.99 4.69
N GLY A 1020 46.95 18.70 5.96
CA GLY A 1020 46.59 17.34 6.31
C GLY A 1020 46.08 17.11 7.72
N MET A 1021 45.70 15.87 7.94
CA MET A 1021 45.19 15.36 9.21
C MET A 1021 45.90 14.07 9.59
N THR A 1022 46.34 13.98 10.85
CA THR A 1022 46.85 12.75 11.44
C THR A 1022 45.91 12.29 12.53
N VAL A 1023 45.42 11.06 12.41
CA VAL A 1023 44.72 10.34 13.48
C VAL A 1023 45.68 9.31 14.02
N SER A 1024 45.97 9.32 15.31
CA SER A 1024 46.83 8.31 15.94
C SER A 1024 46.10 7.54 17.02
N CYS A 1025 46.31 6.22 17.03
CA CYS A 1025 45.83 5.30 18.05
C CYS A 1025 47.03 4.76 18.81
N ARG A 1026 47.06 4.98 20.12
CA ARG A 1026 48.13 4.46 20.97
C ARG A 1026 48.02 2.95 21.13
N ILE A 1027 49.16 2.25 20.96
CA ILE A 1027 49.29 0.81 21.18
C ILE A 1027 50.05 0.55 22.48
N SER A 1028 51.14 1.29 22.71
CA SER A 1028 51.95 1.21 23.92
C SER A 1028 52.39 2.60 24.38
N LYS A 1029 53.17 2.71 25.46
CA LYS A 1029 53.61 4.01 26.01
C LYS A 1029 54.28 4.90 24.96
N ASN A 1030 55.09 4.30 24.08
CA ASN A 1030 55.88 5.05 23.09
C ASN A 1030 55.40 4.80 21.64
N PHE A 1031 54.66 3.72 21.36
CA PHE A 1031 54.19 3.39 20.01
C PHE A 1031 52.71 3.71 19.79
N SER A 1032 52.43 4.35 18.65
CA SER A 1032 51.09 4.60 18.14
C SER A 1032 50.98 4.15 16.67
N MET A 1033 49.87 3.54 16.29
CA MET A 1033 49.46 3.47 14.88
C MET A 1033 48.96 4.83 14.44
N PHE A 1034 49.19 5.20 13.19
CA PHE A 1034 48.63 6.43 12.62
C PHE A 1034 47.96 6.20 11.27
N TYR A 1035 46.95 7.04 11.00
CA TYR A 1035 46.38 7.33 9.70
C TYR A 1035 46.71 8.79 9.38
N ASN A 1036 47.34 9.02 8.24
CA ASN A 1036 47.71 10.34 7.78
C ASN A 1036 47.06 10.62 6.43
N HIS A 1037 46.45 11.80 6.26
CA HIS A 1037 45.97 12.27 4.98
C HIS A 1037 46.66 13.60 4.66
N ASN A 1038 47.63 13.56 3.74
CA ASN A 1038 48.33 14.73 3.21
C ASN A 1038 47.64 15.19 1.92
N ILE A 1039 47.48 16.50 1.74
CA ILE A 1039 46.95 17.14 0.54
C ILE A 1039 48.00 18.14 0.08
N TYR A 1040 48.72 17.81 -0.98
CA TYR A 1040 49.68 18.71 -1.61
C TYR A 1040 48.98 19.54 -2.68
N LEU A 1041 48.94 20.85 -2.46
CA LEU A 1041 48.49 21.83 -3.43
C LEU A 1041 49.70 22.44 -4.13
N MET A 1042 49.79 22.33 -5.45
CA MET A 1042 50.95 22.69 -6.27
C MET A 1042 50.59 23.69 -7.35
N GLY A 1043 51.60 24.33 -7.97
CA GLY A 1043 51.39 25.30 -9.07
C GLY A 1043 51.40 26.77 -8.66
N PHE A 1044 51.98 27.08 -7.49
CA PHE A 1044 52.15 28.46 -7.01
C PHE A 1044 53.42 29.14 -7.55
N LEU A 1045 54.45 28.36 -7.92
CA LEU A 1045 55.66 28.86 -8.56
C LEU A 1045 55.52 28.70 -10.07
N SER A 1046 55.65 29.80 -10.83
CA SER A 1046 55.33 29.90 -12.27
C SER A 1046 56.20 29.06 -13.23
N ASN A 1047 56.87 28.00 -12.77
CA ASN A 1047 57.75 27.14 -13.56
C ASN A 1047 57.05 25.90 -14.12
N LYS A 1048 57.67 25.25 -15.11
CA LYS A 1048 57.17 24.03 -15.78
C LYS A 1048 56.66 23.03 -14.74
N SER A 1049 55.34 22.77 -14.76
CA SER A 1049 54.63 22.03 -13.72
C SER A 1049 55.23 20.66 -13.49
N LEU A 1050 55.46 20.32 -12.21
CA LEU A 1050 55.93 19.00 -11.75
C LEU A 1050 54.98 17.87 -12.18
N LEU A 1051 53.73 18.22 -12.52
CA LEU A 1051 52.67 17.36 -13.04
C LEU A 1051 51.95 18.07 -14.23
N PRO A 1052 52.47 17.99 -15.46
CA PRO A 1052 51.91 18.70 -16.61
C PRO A 1052 50.53 18.18 -17.03
N GLY A 1053 49.64 19.09 -17.44
CA GLY A 1053 48.30 18.75 -17.96
C GLY A 1053 47.27 18.35 -16.90
N THR A 1054 47.58 18.50 -15.61
CA THR A 1054 46.76 17.97 -14.50
C THR A 1054 46.07 19.03 -13.64
N THR A 1055 45.98 20.28 -14.12
CA THR A 1055 45.48 21.40 -13.32
C THR A 1055 43.99 21.32 -13.03
N LEU A 1056 43.62 21.44 -11.75
CA LEU A 1056 42.25 21.33 -11.25
C LEU A 1056 41.48 22.65 -11.40
N LEU A 1057 42.15 23.77 -11.08
CA LEU A 1057 41.61 25.14 -11.09
C LEU A 1057 42.72 26.09 -11.55
N GLY A 1058 42.65 26.59 -12.79
CA GLY A 1058 43.70 27.45 -13.35
C GLY A 1058 45.04 26.74 -13.45
N ARG A 1059 46.04 27.16 -12.65
CA ARG A 1059 47.38 26.55 -12.55
C ARG A 1059 47.54 25.58 -11.37
N MET A 1060 46.53 25.43 -10.52
CA MET A 1060 46.65 24.65 -9.28
C MET A 1060 46.40 23.16 -9.51
N THR A 1061 47.27 22.30 -8.96
CA THR A 1061 47.13 20.83 -8.98
C THR A 1061 47.04 20.32 -7.55
N ALA A 1062 46.19 19.32 -7.30
CA ALA A 1062 46.01 18.73 -5.97
C ALA A 1062 46.36 17.24 -5.98
N LEU A 1063 47.17 16.81 -5.01
CA LEU A 1063 47.57 15.42 -4.82
C LEU A 1063 47.26 14.98 -3.40
N ASN A 1064 46.35 14.03 -3.24
CA ASN A 1064 46.02 13.45 -1.95
C ASN A 1064 46.88 12.22 -1.71
N CYS A 1065 47.52 12.12 -0.56
CA CYS A 1065 48.30 10.97 -0.10
C CYS A 1065 47.68 10.44 1.19
N ILE A 1066 47.34 9.16 1.22
CA ILE A 1066 46.71 8.50 2.36
C ILE A 1066 47.68 7.44 2.87
N ASP A 1067 48.18 7.61 4.08
CA ASP A 1067 49.26 6.81 4.63
C ASP A 1067 48.86 6.15 5.95
N PHE A 1068 49.32 4.93 6.13
CA PHE A 1068 49.19 4.19 7.38
C PHE A 1068 50.58 3.77 7.87
N GLY A 1069 50.79 3.75 9.18
CA GLY A 1069 52.08 3.35 9.70
C GLY A 1069 52.18 3.37 11.21
N LEU A 1070 53.43 3.35 11.68
CA LEU A 1070 53.78 3.37 13.09
C LEU A 1070 54.52 4.67 13.42
N MET A 1071 54.13 5.27 14.54
CA MET A 1071 54.72 6.46 15.11
C MET A 1071 55.30 6.13 16.48
N TYR A 1072 56.57 6.49 16.68
CA TYR A 1072 57.29 6.41 17.93
C TYR A 1072 57.34 7.80 18.57
N ASN A 1073 56.99 7.91 19.85
CA ASN A 1073 57.03 9.14 20.63
C ASN A 1073 58.12 9.01 21.71
N LEU A 1074 58.96 10.04 21.83
CA LEU A 1074 60.14 10.16 22.69
C LEU A 1074 60.03 11.35 23.63
#